data_AF-A0A7Y2I6B7-F1
#
_entry.id   AF-A0A7Y2I6B7-F1
#
_cell.length_a   1.000
_cell.length_b   1.000
_cell.length_c   1.000
_cell.angle_alpha   90.00
_cell.angle_beta   90.00
_cell.angle_gamma   90.00
#
_symmetry.space_group_name_H-M   'P 1'
#
loop_
_entity.id
_entity.type
_entity.pdbx_description
1 polymer ?
#
loop_
_entity_poly.entity_id
_entity_poly.type
_entity_poly.pdbx_seq_one_letter_code
_entity_poly.pdbx_strand_id
1 'polypeptide(L)'
;MNGKMQTIDGNTAACHVAYGMSEVATIYPITPSSPLGEIADAWAVAGRKNIFGETLNVKQMQSEAGAAGAVHGSLVGGAVTCTFTASQGLLLKIPNMYKIAGELLPSVFHVTARSLSAHALSIFGDQADVMATRQTGFAQIVSSSVQEVMDLALVAHLATIESSVPFLHFFDGFRTSHEIQKIEVIDYDDMAKLFNWDAYWAFKKRAINPERPDTRGTAQNPDIYFQSREACNKYYLATPAIVAKYMEQVSTLTGRTYNLFDYVGDPQAERVVVAMGSGCEAIEETVNAMSAQGEKVGLVKVRLYRPFDVDAFFTALPASASAVTILDRTKEPGSVGEPLYTDVCAAYIDKGMAPPKIYGGRYGLSSKEFTPSMIKAVYDNMTASEPKKRFTVGINDDVTHMSLPVAEDFKAEPEGNIRAKFWGLGSDGTVGANQSAIKIIGDNTEKYAQGYFAYDSKKSGGITISHLRFGDVPIKSTYLINEADFVACHNPTYVNIYDILEGIREGGTFLLNCPWSAEEMEEQLPGDLRKTIHDKKLKFFTVDAIKIAQDVGLGGRINMIMQTCFFKLANVLPIEEAIDLLKKDIQKTFGKKGDHIVAMNISAVDNTLDNLIEVDIPESWGQAAGSIPPKPEATDYVEKIMYPVQALKGDDLPVSVFPPDGVFPTSTARYEKRGVAVSVPEWISSECIQCNQCSFICPHSAIIPILATDDELKGAPDTFETVPAVGKALKGYQFRIQVNALDCQGCGNCVDICPAKN
;
A
#
# COMPACT_ATOMS: atom_id res chain seq x y z
N MET A 1 12.70 18.96 -23.18
CA MET A 1 13.87 18.22 -22.66
C MET A 1 13.29 16.94 -22.10
N ASN A 2 13.85 15.76 -22.40
CA ASN A 2 13.37 14.53 -21.75
C ASN A 2 13.93 14.54 -20.32
N GLY A 3 13.07 14.64 -19.30
CA GLY A 3 13.49 14.63 -17.91
C GLY A 3 14.06 13.28 -17.48
N LYS A 4 14.59 13.24 -16.26
CA LYS A 4 15.28 12.07 -15.73
C LYS A 4 14.28 11.03 -15.25
N MET A 5 14.29 9.85 -15.86
CA MET A 5 13.47 8.72 -15.41
C MET A 5 14.05 8.09 -14.14
N GLN A 6 13.20 7.75 -13.16
CA GLN A 6 13.55 7.00 -11.96
C GLN A 6 12.41 6.08 -11.52
N THR A 7 12.78 4.93 -10.96
CA THR A 7 11.83 3.96 -10.42
C THR A 7 11.67 4.13 -8.90
N ILE A 8 10.62 4.85 -8.48
CA ILE A 8 10.40 5.27 -7.09
C ILE A 8 8.92 5.13 -6.69
N ASP A 9 8.60 5.21 -5.40
CA ASP A 9 7.23 5.22 -4.90
C ASP A 9 6.65 6.64 -4.74
N GLY A 10 5.34 6.72 -4.48
CA GLY A 10 4.65 7.99 -4.24
C GLY A 10 5.22 8.76 -3.05
N ASN A 11 5.62 8.08 -1.97
CA ASN A 11 6.25 8.71 -0.81
C ASN A 11 7.56 9.42 -1.19
N THR A 12 8.42 8.75 -1.95
CA THR A 12 9.70 9.30 -2.42
C THR A 12 9.47 10.44 -3.41
N ALA A 13 8.49 10.32 -4.31
CA ALA A 13 8.13 11.37 -5.26
C ALA A 13 7.64 12.65 -4.54
N ALA A 14 6.74 12.53 -3.56
CA ALA A 14 6.28 13.65 -2.75
C ALA A 14 7.42 14.26 -1.91
N CYS A 15 8.23 13.41 -1.27
CA CYS A 15 9.37 13.85 -0.47
C CYS A 15 10.41 14.59 -1.31
N HIS A 16 10.67 14.16 -2.55
CA HIS A 16 11.59 14.82 -3.47
C HIS A 16 11.21 16.29 -3.66
N VAL A 17 9.94 16.58 -3.97
CA VAL A 17 9.46 17.95 -4.13
C VAL A 17 9.43 18.68 -2.79
N ALA A 18 8.87 18.07 -1.74
CA ALA A 18 8.75 18.71 -0.42
C ALA A 18 10.12 19.15 0.13
N TYR A 19 11.13 18.32 -0.05
CA TYR A 19 12.51 18.62 0.31
C TYR A 19 13.07 19.79 -0.52
N GLY A 20 12.84 19.77 -1.83
CA GLY A 20 13.29 20.82 -2.74
C GLY A 20 12.69 22.19 -2.42
N MET A 21 11.43 22.22 -2.01
CA MET A 21 10.63 23.45 -1.88
C MET A 21 10.48 23.99 -0.45
N SER A 22 11.08 23.34 0.56
CA SER A 22 10.91 23.72 1.97
C SER A 22 12.24 24.04 2.66
N GLU A 23 12.19 24.93 3.64
CA GLU A 23 13.31 25.26 4.53
C GLU A 23 13.28 24.40 5.81
N VAL A 24 12.08 24.11 6.32
CA VAL A 24 11.85 23.35 7.56
C VAL A 24 10.82 22.24 7.31
N ALA A 25 11.01 21.09 7.96
CA ALA A 25 10.00 20.05 8.04
C ALA A 25 9.86 19.58 9.50
N THR A 26 8.68 19.80 10.09
CA THR A 26 8.37 19.29 11.43
C THR A 26 7.49 18.06 11.32
N ILE A 27 7.94 16.94 11.84
CA ILE A 27 7.38 15.61 11.53
C ILE A 27 7.00 14.84 12.80
N TYR A 28 6.17 13.81 12.61
CA TYR A 28 5.93 12.75 13.57
C TYR A 28 5.54 11.47 12.80
N PRO A 29 6.07 10.29 13.15
CA PRO A 29 5.88 9.09 12.35
C PRO A 29 4.47 8.51 12.49
N ILE A 30 3.79 8.32 11.36
CA ILE A 30 2.53 7.60 11.26
C ILE A 30 2.41 6.91 9.89
N THR A 31 2.20 5.59 9.87
CA THR A 31 1.98 4.83 8.63
C THR A 31 0.73 5.32 7.89
N PRO A 32 0.72 5.40 6.53
CA PRO A 32 1.81 5.12 5.59
C PRO A 32 2.71 6.33 5.25
N SER A 33 2.65 7.42 6.02
CA SER A 33 3.40 8.66 5.75
C SER A 33 4.81 8.72 6.34
N SER A 34 5.16 7.84 7.30
CA SER A 34 6.49 7.81 7.93
C SER A 34 7.66 7.84 6.94
N PRO A 35 7.63 7.09 5.81
CA PRO A 35 8.73 7.10 4.86
C PRO A 35 9.10 8.49 4.33
N LEU A 36 8.15 9.43 4.17
CA LEU A 36 8.49 10.79 3.74
C LEU A 36 9.45 11.49 4.72
N GLY A 37 9.18 11.35 6.02
CA GLY A 37 10.02 11.94 7.07
C GLY A 37 11.39 11.29 7.17
N GLU A 38 11.43 9.95 7.07
CA GLU A 38 12.66 9.16 7.11
C GLU A 38 13.58 9.47 5.91
N ILE A 39 13.01 9.55 4.70
CA ILE A 39 13.74 9.89 3.48
C ILE A 39 14.25 11.34 3.56
N ALA A 40 13.42 12.28 4.02
CA ALA A 40 13.81 13.67 4.17
C ALA A 40 14.99 13.84 5.14
N ASP A 41 14.93 13.16 6.29
CA ASP A 41 16.01 13.18 7.29
C ASP A 41 17.30 12.57 6.72
N ALA A 42 17.21 11.42 6.05
CA ALA A 42 18.35 10.77 5.43
C ALA A 42 19.02 11.66 4.34
N TRP A 43 18.22 12.37 3.54
CA TRP A 43 18.75 13.31 2.54
C TRP A 43 19.39 14.55 3.17
N ALA A 44 18.84 15.05 4.28
CA ALA A 44 19.45 16.16 5.03
C ALA A 44 20.81 15.75 5.61
N VAL A 45 20.92 14.56 6.22
CA VAL A 45 22.19 14.00 6.71
C VAL A 45 23.19 13.79 5.58
N ALA A 46 22.72 13.39 4.39
CA ALA A 46 23.56 13.25 3.20
C ALA A 46 23.96 14.60 2.55
N GLY A 47 23.51 15.73 3.09
CA GLY A 47 23.88 17.08 2.62
C GLY A 47 23.14 17.53 1.36
N ARG A 48 22.01 16.90 0.99
CA ARG A 48 21.21 17.31 -0.17
C ARG A 48 20.74 18.76 0.01
N LYS A 49 20.87 19.59 -1.03
CA LYS A 49 20.42 20.99 -0.99
C LYS A 49 19.04 21.16 -1.59
N ASN A 50 18.23 22.04 -1.01
CA ASN A 50 16.95 22.51 -1.54
C ASN A 50 17.16 23.70 -2.52
N ILE A 51 16.09 24.28 -3.06
CA ILE A 51 16.19 25.42 -4.00
C ILE A 51 16.78 26.70 -3.38
N PHE A 52 16.89 26.74 -2.05
CA PHE A 52 17.47 27.85 -1.29
C PHE A 52 18.98 27.67 -1.03
N GLY A 53 19.57 26.56 -1.49
CA GLY A 53 20.99 26.24 -1.27
C GLY A 53 21.28 25.63 0.11
N GLU A 54 20.25 25.30 0.88
CA GLU A 54 20.36 24.81 2.26
C GLU A 54 19.90 23.36 2.41
N THR A 55 20.33 22.69 3.48
CA THR A 55 19.78 21.39 3.86
C THR A 55 18.46 21.58 4.59
N LEU A 56 17.48 20.73 4.33
CA LEU A 56 16.19 20.79 5.02
C LEU A 56 16.37 20.59 6.53
N ASN A 57 15.79 21.47 7.34
CA ASN A 57 15.82 21.32 8.80
C ASN A 57 14.67 20.41 9.25
N VAL A 58 14.97 19.13 9.44
CA VAL A 58 14.00 18.13 9.91
C VAL A 58 13.97 18.10 11.44
N LYS A 59 12.77 18.18 12.02
CA LYS A 59 12.54 18.11 13.47
C LYS A 59 11.37 17.21 13.81
N GLN A 60 11.63 16.16 14.58
CA GLN A 60 10.60 15.30 15.13
C GLN A 60 10.00 15.92 16.40
N MET A 61 8.68 15.96 16.48
CA MET A 61 7.95 16.44 17.65
C MET A 61 7.45 15.28 18.53
N GLN A 62 6.74 15.58 19.62
CA GLN A 62 6.16 14.59 20.53
C GLN A 62 4.83 13.99 20.04
N SER A 63 4.16 14.66 19.10
CA SER A 63 2.93 14.23 18.43
C SER A 63 2.68 15.06 17.17
N GLU A 64 1.72 14.67 16.34
CA GLU A 64 1.31 15.42 15.15
C GLU A 64 0.71 16.78 15.49
N ALA A 65 0.09 16.93 16.66
CA ALA A 65 -0.38 18.22 17.19
C ALA A 65 0.81 19.15 17.50
N GLY A 66 1.86 18.62 18.15
CA GLY A 66 3.11 19.34 18.37
C GLY A 66 3.78 19.74 17.06
N ALA A 67 3.82 18.82 16.09
CA ALA A 67 4.29 19.11 14.73
C ALA A 67 3.46 20.21 14.06
N ALA A 68 2.14 20.20 14.15
CA ALA A 68 1.32 21.26 13.54
C ALA A 68 1.53 22.64 14.19
N GLY A 69 1.69 22.70 15.52
CA GLY A 69 2.05 23.94 16.21
C GLY A 69 3.44 24.43 15.84
N ALA A 70 4.39 23.53 15.65
CA ALA A 70 5.74 23.85 15.18
C ALA A 70 5.74 24.34 13.72
N VAL A 71 4.92 23.74 12.83
CA VAL A 71 4.68 24.29 11.48
C VAL A 71 4.16 25.71 11.58
N HIS A 72 3.11 25.96 12.37
CA HIS A 72 2.53 27.29 12.53
C HIS A 72 3.56 28.31 13.01
N GLY A 73 4.31 28.00 14.08
CA GLY A 73 5.35 28.88 14.61
C GLY A 73 6.48 29.16 13.62
N SER A 74 6.92 28.15 12.87
CA SER A 74 7.97 28.27 11.85
C SER A 74 7.53 29.16 10.68
N LEU A 75 6.29 29.01 10.22
CA LEU A 75 5.70 29.85 9.17
C LEU A 75 5.54 31.31 9.63
N VAL A 76 5.06 31.53 10.85
CA VAL A 76 4.98 32.88 11.44
C VAL A 76 6.37 33.52 11.57
N GLY A 77 7.39 32.72 11.89
CA GLY A 77 8.81 33.10 11.86
C GLY A 77 9.39 33.32 10.46
N GLY A 78 8.63 33.07 9.40
CA GLY A 78 9.01 33.34 8.02
C GLY A 78 9.75 32.20 7.32
N ALA A 79 9.77 30.98 7.84
CA ALA A 79 10.36 29.84 7.13
C ALA A 79 9.28 29.05 6.37
N VAL A 80 9.51 28.75 5.09
CA VAL A 80 8.62 27.89 4.29
C VAL A 80 8.69 26.48 4.88
N THR A 81 7.58 26.02 5.44
CA THR A 81 7.54 24.83 6.29
C THR A 81 6.50 23.84 5.80
N CYS A 82 6.90 22.57 5.66
CA CYS A 82 6.02 21.46 5.33
C CYS A 82 5.92 20.43 6.48
N THR A 83 4.99 19.48 6.34
CA THR A 83 4.84 18.31 7.23
C THR A 83 4.30 17.14 6.44
N PHE A 84 4.55 15.93 6.96
CA PHE A 84 4.00 14.68 6.45
C PHE A 84 3.06 14.10 7.50
N THR A 85 1.91 13.55 7.11
CA THR A 85 0.95 12.95 8.06
C THR A 85 -0.07 12.03 7.37
N ALA A 86 -0.88 11.33 8.15
CA ALA A 86 -2.04 10.56 7.70
C ALA A 86 -3.07 10.41 8.84
N SER A 87 -4.31 10.03 8.53
CA SER A 87 -5.30 9.49 9.48
C SER A 87 -5.41 10.27 10.81
N GLN A 88 -5.23 9.58 11.93
CA GLN A 88 -5.28 10.14 13.29
C GLN A 88 -4.33 11.32 13.45
N GLY A 89 -3.15 11.24 12.84
CA GLY A 89 -2.17 12.30 12.85
C GLY A 89 -2.71 13.57 12.21
N LEU A 90 -3.40 13.46 11.07
CA LEU A 90 -4.02 14.61 10.42
C LEU A 90 -5.14 15.23 11.28
N LEU A 91 -5.95 14.42 11.97
CA LEU A 91 -6.97 14.92 12.90
C LEU A 91 -6.36 15.80 14.00
N LEU A 92 -5.21 15.40 14.54
CA LEU A 92 -4.48 16.17 15.56
C LEU A 92 -3.93 17.50 15.03
N LYS A 93 -3.81 17.67 13.70
CA LYS A 93 -3.37 18.93 13.09
C LYS A 93 -4.52 19.92 12.84
N ILE A 94 -5.78 19.46 12.82
CA ILE A 94 -6.96 20.27 12.47
C ILE A 94 -6.99 21.63 13.19
N PRO A 95 -6.79 21.74 14.53
CA PRO A 95 -6.84 23.02 15.22
C PRO A 95 -5.83 24.04 14.67
N ASN A 96 -4.61 23.59 14.36
CA ASN A 96 -3.57 24.45 13.78
C ASN A 96 -3.81 24.71 12.29
N MET A 97 -4.46 23.81 11.55
CA MET A 97 -4.83 24.08 10.16
C MET A 97 -5.74 25.31 10.05
N TYR A 98 -6.73 25.46 10.93
CA TYR A 98 -7.53 26.70 10.96
C TYR A 98 -6.70 27.96 11.19
N LYS A 99 -5.68 27.88 12.08
CA LYS A 99 -4.77 28.99 12.37
C LYS A 99 -3.88 29.33 11.18
N ILE A 100 -3.26 28.31 10.57
CA ILE A 100 -2.37 28.46 9.41
C ILE A 100 -3.14 29.06 8.21
N ALA A 101 -4.35 28.57 7.93
CA ALA A 101 -5.19 29.10 6.86
C ALA A 101 -5.76 30.49 7.18
N GLY A 102 -6.21 30.71 8.42
CA GLY A 102 -6.74 32.00 8.86
C GLY A 102 -5.71 33.13 8.86
N GLU A 103 -4.43 32.80 9.01
CA GLU A 103 -3.31 33.75 8.95
C GLU A 103 -2.66 33.84 7.56
N LEU A 104 -3.21 33.15 6.55
CA LEU A 104 -2.74 33.14 5.16
C LEU A 104 -1.23 32.86 5.06
N LEU A 105 -0.84 31.71 5.62
CA LEU A 105 0.54 31.25 5.67
C LEU A 105 0.79 30.19 4.59
N PRO A 106 1.79 30.38 3.70
CA PRO A 106 2.07 29.44 2.63
C PRO A 106 2.74 28.17 3.17
N SER A 107 2.07 27.02 3.04
CA SER A 107 2.55 25.74 3.56
C SER A 107 1.91 24.58 2.78
N VAL A 108 2.63 23.47 2.69
CA VAL A 108 2.09 22.24 2.10
C VAL A 108 2.14 21.11 3.12
N PHE A 109 0.99 20.49 3.37
CA PHE A 109 0.88 19.25 4.12
C PHE A 109 0.77 18.13 3.11
N HIS A 110 1.76 17.24 3.05
CA HIS A 110 1.66 16.04 2.21
C HIS A 110 1.02 14.92 3.02
N VAL A 111 -0.12 14.43 2.55
CA VAL A 111 -0.94 13.44 3.26
C VAL A 111 -1.06 12.16 2.43
N THR A 112 -0.62 11.05 3.01
CA THR A 112 -0.94 9.73 2.47
C THR A 112 -2.32 9.33 3.01
N ALA A 113 -3.39 9.64 2.27
CA ALA A 113 -4.77 9.56 2.74
C ALA A 113 -5.07 8.15 3.28
N ARG A 114 -5.54 8.07 4.52
CA ARG A 114 -5.70 6.83 5.29
C ARG A 114 -7.00 6.84 6.09
N SER A 115 -7.61 5.66 6.21
CA SER A 115 -8.80 5.42 7.05
C SER A 115 -8.66 5.97 8.46
N LEU A 116 -9.75 6.55 8.97
CA LEU A 116 -9.89 6.88 10.38
C LEU A 116 -10.31 5.64 11.19
N SER A 117 -9.79 5.55 12.41
CA SER A 117 -10.18 4.52 13.38
C SER A 117 -11.61 4.79 13.87
N ALA A 118 -12.53 3.91 13.46
CA ALA A 118 -13.94 3.95 13.85
C ALA A 118 -14.32 2.69 14.65
N HIS A 119 -14.98 1.70 14.03
CA HIS A 119 -15.23 0.39 14.65
C HIS A 119 -13.92 -0.42 14.85
N ALA A 120 -12.93 -0.15 13.99
CA ALA A 120 -11.60 -0.74 14.07
C ALA A 120 -10.55 0.27 13.56
N LEU A 121 -9.30 0.06 13.93
CA LEU A 121 -8.14 0.74 13.33
C LEU A 121 -7.88 0.15 11.94
N SER A 122 -7.59 1.01 10.96
CA SER A 122 -6.97 0.59 9.71
C SER A 122 -5.75 1.46 9.40
N ILE A 123 -4.68 0.84 8.89
CA ILE A 123 -3.51 1.53 8.36
C ILE A 123 -3.67 1.91 6.89
N PHE A 124 -4.67 1.37 6.22
CA PHE A 124 -4.81 1.38 4.77
C PHE A 124 -5.52 2.64 4.24
N GLY A 125 -5.42 2.83 2.93
CA GLY A 125 -5.78 4.07 2.26
C GLY A 125 -7.27 4.23 1.97
N ASP A 126 -7.83 5.35 2.41
CA ASP A 126 -9.05 5.96 1.90
C ASP A 126 -9.01 7.46 2.26
N GLN A 127 -10.04 8.22 1.88
CA GLN A 127 -10.07 9.67 2.02
C GLN A 127 -10.75 10.16 3.31
N ALA A 128 -11.04 9.30 4.28
CA ALA A 128 -11.77 9.70 5.49
C ALA A 128 -11.07 10.83 6.27
N ASP A 129 -9.75 10.80 6.34
CA ASP A 129 -8.94 11.78 7.03
C ASP A 129 -8.91 13.15 6.33
N VAL A 130 -8.65 13.18 5.02
CA VAL A 130 -8.61 14.44 4.25
C VAL A 130 -9.98 15.10 4.19
N MET A 131 -11.06 14.30 4.09
CA MET A 131 -12.44 14.80 4.12
C MET A 131 -12.84 15.39 5.48
N ALA A 132 -12.22 14.94 6.59
CA ALA A 132 -12.41 15.52 7.92
C ALA A 132 -11.75 16.91 8.08
N THR A 133 -10.96 17.34 7.09
CA THR A 133 -10.27 18.64 7.11
C THR A 133 -10.76 19.63 6.05
N ARG A 134 -11.75 19.26 5.23
CA ARG A 134 -12.23 20.05 4.07
C ARG A 134 -12.73 21.46 4.42
N GLN A 135 -13.08 21.69 5.68
CA GLN A 135 -13.60 22.93 6.23
C GLN A 135 -12.53 23.83 6.88
N THR A 136 -11.28 23.39 6.96
CA THR A 136 -10.21 24.10 7.69
C THR A 136 -9.74 25.38 7.00
N GLY A 137 -10.06 25.55 5.71
CA GLY A 137 -9.52 26.61 4.86
C GLY A 137 -8.24 26.22 4.10
N PHE A 138 -7.78 24.97 4.21
CA PHE A 138 -6.73 24.49 3.31
C PHE A 138 -7.29 24.27 1.91
N ALA A 139 -6.53 24.67 0.90
CA ALA A 139 -6.73 24.15 -0.45
C ALA A 139 -6.41 22.66 -0.45
N GLN A 140 -7.16 21.86 -1.21
CA GLN A 140 -6.98 20.40 -1.28
C GLN A 140 -6.73 20.01 -2.72
N ILE A 141 -5.52 19.52 -3.00
CA ILE A 141 -5.07 19.04 -4.31
C ILE A 141 -4.73 17.55 -4.21
N VAL A 142 -5.13 16.77 -5.20
CA VAL A 142 -5.06 15.32 -5.18
C VAL A 142 -4.32 14.75 -6.38
N SER A 143 -3.52 13.72 -6.12
CA SER A 143 -2.75 12.99 -7.12
C SER A 143 -3.25 11.55 -7.23
N SER A 144 -3.47 11.08 -8.46
CA SER A 144 -4.00 9.75 -8.77
C SER A 144 -2.95 8.69 -9.08
N SER A 145 -1.70 9.10 -9.34
CA SER A 145 -0.59 8.18 -9.65
C SER A 145 0.72 8.67 -9.04
N VAL A 146 1.76 7.84 -9.07
CA VAL A 146 3.10 8.21 -8.56
C VAL A 146 3.68 9.38 -9.38
N GLN A 147 3.43 9.41 -10.68
CA GLN A 147 3.83 10.54 -11.53
C GLN A 147 3.07 11.82 -11.14
N GLU A 148 1.75 11.74 -10.95
CA GLU A 148 0.98 12.91 -10.49
C GLU A 148 1.42 13.41 -9.12
N VAL A 149 1.88 12.50 -8.23
CA VAL A 149 2.44 12.90 -6.94
C VAL A 149 3.68 13.78 -7.09
N MET A 150 4.54 13.53 -8.09
CA MET A 150 5.67 14.42 -8.41
C MET A 150 5.17 15.78 -8.88
N ASP A 151 4.25 15.78 -9.85
CA ASP A 151 3.87 16.99 -10.57
C ASP A 151 2.97 17.91 -9.73
N LEU A 152 1.96 17.36 -9.07
CA LEU A 152 0.98 18.14 -8.30
C LEU A 152 1.48 18.52 -6.90
N ALA A 153 2.48 17.80 -6.37
CA ALA A 153 3.25 18.30 -5.23
C ALA A 153 3.94 19.62 -5.58
N LEU A 154 4.54 19.71 -6.78
CA LEU A 154 5.20 20.94 -7.22
C LEU A 154 4.19 22.06 -7.43
N VAL A 155 3.06 21.77 -8.08
CA VAL A 155 1.95 22.73 -8.22
C VAL A 155 1.51 23.25 -6.85
N ALA A 156 1.35 22.39 -5.84
CA ALA A 156 0.94 22.79 -4.49
C ALA A 156 1.93 23.79 -3.85
N HIS A 157 3.24 23.50 -3.95
CA HIS A 157 4.30 24.36 -3.38
C HIS A 157 4.41 25.71 -4.10
N LEU A 158 4.28 25.72 -5.42
CA LEU A 158 4.29 26.95 -6.21
C LEU A 158 3.05 27.81 -5.92
N ALA A 159 1.87 27.17 -5.95
CA ALA A 159 0.59 27.85 -5.75
C ALA A 159 0.41 28.38 -4.32
N THR A 160 0.89 27.67 -3.29
CA THR A 160 0.75 28.13 -1.90
C THR A 160 1.54 29.42 -1.65
N ILE A 161 2.71 29.55 -2.26
CA ILE A 161 3.56 30.74 -2.12
C ILE A 161 2.90 31.96 -2.76
N GLU A 162 2.36 31.84 -3.97
CA GLU A 162 1.69 32.95 -4.66
C GLU A 162 0.33 33.29 -4.04
N SER A 163 -0.49 32.29 -3.71
CA SER A 163 -1.84 32.49 -3.17
C SER A 163 -1.87 32.86 -1.68
N SER A 164 -0.80 32.56 -0.93
CA SER A 164 -0.79 32.59 0.54
C SER A 164 -1.84 31.69 1.21
N VAL A 165 -2.53 30.83 0.46
CA VAL A 165 -3.45 29.82 0.99
C VAL A 165 -2.65 28.54 1.21
N PRO A 166 -2.72 27.89 2.38
CA PRO A 166 -2.02 26.63 2.61
C PRO A 166 -2.67 25.48 1.85
N PHE A 167 -1.87 24.52 1.41
CA PHE A 167 -2.30 23.37 0.62
C PHE A 167 -2.17 22.07 1.41
N LEU A 168 -3.16 21.21 1.24
CA LEU A 168 -3.11 19.81 1.57
C LEU A 168 -2.98 19.06 0.24
N HIS A 169 -1.78 18.55 -0.05
CA HIS A 169 -1.52 17.69 -1.19
C HIS A 169 -1.65 16.24 -0.74
N PHE A 170 -2.63 15.51 -1.27
CA PHE A 170 -2.86 14.13 -0.86
C PHE A 170 -2.90 13.13 -2.00
N PHE A 171 -2.62 11.89 -1.64
CA PHE A 171 -2.61 10.73 -2.51
C PHE A 171 -2.88 9.48 -1.68
N ASP A 172 -3.37 8.42 -2.30
CA ASP A 172 -3.94 7.31 -1.56
C ASP A 172 -2.87 6.48 -0.81
N GLY A 173 -3.11 6.29 0.48
CA GLY A 173 -2.27 5.48 1.37
C GLY A 173 -2.17 4.04 0.87
N PHE A 174 -0.95 3.49 0.92
CA PHE A 174 -0.51 2.26 0.24
C PHE A 174 -0.66 2.29 -1.28
N ARG A 175 -1.88 2.42 -1.81
CA ARG A 175 -2.20 2.26 -3.24
C ARG A 175 -1.40 3.17 -4.16
N THR A 176 -1.06 4.38 -3.72
CA THR A 176 -0.14 5.28 -4.44
C THR A 176 1.14 5.53 -3.65
N SER A 177 1.04 5.72 -2.32
CA SER A 177 2.22 6.05 -1.50
C SER A 177 3.33 4.97 -1.51
N HIS A 178 2.96 3.70 -1.64
CA HIS A 178 3.88 2.55 -1.62
C HIS A 178 3.92 1.78 -2.95
N GLU A 179 3.13 2.21 -3.94
CA GLU A 179 3.27 1.70 -5.29
C GLU A 179 4.54 2.28 -5.89
N ILE A 180 5.42 1.42 -6.37
CA ILE A 180 6.64 1.80 -7.09
C ILE A 180 6.25 1.93 -8.56
N GLN A 181 6.61 3.05 -9.19
CA GLN A 181 6.49 3.24 -10.63
C GLN A 181 7.77 3.84 -11.21
N LYS A 182 8.05 3.53 -12.48
CA LYS A 182 9.00 4.29 -13.29
C LYS A 182 8.35 5.62 -13.70
N ILE A 183 8.87 6.74 -13.20
CA ILE A 183 8.34 8.08 -13.45
C ILE A 183 9.43 9.02 -13.97
N GLU A 184 9.02 10.14 -14.56
CA GLU A 184 9.89 11.26 -14.86
C GLU A 184 9.97 12.20 -13.65
N VAL A 185 11.20 12.44 -13.19
CA VAL A 185 11.49 13.29 -12.03
C VAL A 185 11.85 14.71 -12.49
N ILE A 186 11.30 15.70 -11.79
CA ILE A 186 11.61 17.12 -12.01
C ILE A 186 12.84 17.49 -11.20
N ASP A 187 13.86 18.12 -11.81
CA ASP A 187 15.05 18.56 -11.09
C ASP A 187 14.81 19.86 -10.30
N TYR A 188 15.55 20.06 -9.21
CA TYR A 188 15.38 21.24 -8.33
C TYR A 188 15.67 22.55 -9.04
N ASP A 189 16.58 22.56 -10.01
CA ASP A 189 16.86 23.74 -10.81
C ASP A 189 15.64 24.15 -11.66
N ASP A 190 14.88 23.19 -12.17
CA ASP A 190 13.65 23.47 -12.91
C ASP A 190 12.52 23.92 -12.00
N MET A 191 12.42 23.33 -10.79
CA MET A 191 11.50 23.84 -9.76
C MET A 191 11.81 25.30 -9.40
N ALA A 192 13.09 25.64 -9.22
CA ALA A 192 13.54 26.99 -8.86
C ALA A 192 13.24 28.03 -9.94
N LYS A 193 13.23 27.64 -11.22
CA LYS A 193 12.84 28.51 -12.35
C LYS A 193 11.36 28.90 -12.32
N LEU A 194 10.49 28.03 -11.79
CA LEU A 194 9.06 28.29 -11.66
C LEU A 194 8.70 29.03 -10.35
N PHE A 195 9.62 29.05 -9.38
CA PHE A 195 9.37 29.61 -8.06
C PHE A 195 9.17 31.12 -8.09
N ASN A 196 8.07 31.60 -7.50
CA ASN A 196 7.78 33.03 -7.40
C ASN A 196 8.56 33.67 -6.24
N TRP A 197 9.78 34.12 -6.53
CA TRP A 197 10.68 34.75 -5.57
C TRP A 197 10.11 36.05 -4.97
N ASP A 198 9.33 36.82 -5.72
CA ASP A 198 8.70 38.04 -5.20
C ASP A 198 7.66 37.73 -4.13
N ALA A 199 6.82 36.71 -4.35
CA ALA A 199 5.85 36.23 -3.37
C ALA A 199 6.55 35.63 -2.13
N TYR A 200 7.65 34.88 -2.32
CA TYR A 200 8.49 34.41 -1.22
C TYR A 200 9.04 35.56 -0.36
N TRP A 201 9.60 36.59 -0.98
CA TRP A 201 10.10 37.76 -0.25
C TRP A 201 8.97 38.56 0.40
N ALA A 202 7.78 38.61 -0.19
CA ALA A 202 6.60 39.19 0.44
C ALA A 202 6.16 38.39 1.68
N PHE A 203 6.19 37.07 1.63
CA PHE A 203 5.97 36.20 2.80
C PHE A 203 7.01 36.46 3.90
N LYS A 204 8.31 36.48 3.56
CA LYS A 204 9.40 36.79 4.50
C LYS A 204 9.22 38.17 5.16
N LYS A 205 8.72 39.18 4.42
CA LYS A 205 8.42 40.52 4.96
C LYS A 205 7.29 40.48 6.00
N ARG A 206 6.34 39.57 5.87
CA ARG A 206 5.25 39.32 6.84
C ARG A 206 5.68 38.45 8.03
N ALA A 207 6.95 38.04 8.14
CA ALA A 207 7.42 37.27 9.29
C ALA A 207 7.49 38.11 10.57
N ILE A 208 7.21 37.51 11.72
CA ILE A 208 7.36 38.19 13.01
C ILE A 208 8.84 38.50 13.24
N ASN A 209 9.15 39.74 13.58
CA ASN A 209 10.52 40.18 13.80
C ASN A 209 10.52 41.34 14.83
N PRO A 210 11.35 41.30 15.88
CA PRO A 210 11.38 42.34 16.90
C PRO A 210 11.77 43.74 16.38
N GLU A 211 12.44 43.83 15.22
CA GLU A 211 12.75 45.10 14.56
C GLU A 211 11.54 45.71 13.83
N ARG A 212 10.50 44.90 13.56
CA ARG A 212 9.22 45.31 12.97
C ARG A 212 8.06 44.52 13.59
N PRO A 213 7.75 44.74 14.88
CA PRO A 213 6.82 43.89 15.60
C PRO A 213 5.39 44.06 15.10
N ASP A 214 4.61 42.98 15.17
CA ASP A 214 3.17 42.98 14.98
C ASP A 214 2.47 42.12 16.06
N THR A 215 1.15 42.04 15.99
CA THR A 215 0.34 41.20 16.89
C THR A 215 -0.61 40.35 16.04
N ARG A 216 -0.66 39.05 16.32
CA ARG A 216 -1.47 38.06 15.58
C ARG A 216 -2.18 37.15 16.56
N GLY A 217 -3.26 36.51 16.11
CA GLY A 217 -4.04 35.62 16.97
C GLY A 217 -4.74 36.34 18.13
N THR A 218 -5.16 37.59 17.93
CA THR A 218 -5.95 38.34 18.91
C THR A 218 -7.27 37.65 19.25
N ALA A 219 -7.78 37.86 20.46
CA ALA A 219 -9.19 37.60 20.76
C ALA A 219 -10.06 38.73 20.20
N GLN A 220 -11.09 38.40 19.42
CA GLN A 220 -11.99 39.36 18.80
C GLN A 220 -13.42 39.14 19.29
N ASN A 221 -14.14 40.23 19.52
CA ASN A 221 -15.55 40.22 19.89
C ASN A 221 -16.46 40.06 18.63
N PRO A 222 -17.77 39.85 18.82
CA PRO A 222 -18.72 39.70 17.69
C PRO A 222 -18.82 40.93 16.77
N ASP A 223 -18.38 42.11 17.24
CA ASP A 223 -18.42 43.37 16.52
C ASP A 223 -17.49 43.43 15.30
N ILE A 224 -16.39 42.66 15.29
CA ILE A 224 -15.40 42.65 14.19
C ILE A 224 -15.01 41.26 13.69
N TYR A 225 -15.33 40.18 14.41
CA TYR A 225 -14.88 38.83 14.04
C TYR A 225 -15.39 38.40 12.67
N PHE A 226 -16.68 38.60 12.39
CA PHE A 226 -17.28 38.14 11.14
C PHE A 226 -16.67 38.88 9.93
N GLN A 227 -16.56 40.20 10.01
CA GLN A 227 -15.93 41.02 8.96
C GLN A 227 -14.47 40.61 8.72
N SER A 228 -13.73 40.34 9.80
CA SER A 228 -12.34 39.88 9.71
C SER A 228 -12.24 38.48 9.08
N ARG A 229 -13.20 37.59 9.35
CA ARG A 229 -13.22 36.23 8.79
C ARG A 229 -13.48 36.22 7.29
N GLU A 230 -14.30 37.14 6.78
CA GLU A 230 -14.62 37.31 5.35
C GLU A 230 -13.53 38.08 4.58
N ALA A 231 -12.64 38.79 5.27
CA ALA A 231 -11.58 39.58 4.64
C ALA A 231 -10.59 38.72 3.81
N CYS A 232 -10.52 37.40 4.06
CA CYS A 232 -9.69 36.48 3.28
C CYS A 232 -10.30 36.07 1.93
N ASN A 233 -11.57 36.37 1.64
CA ASN A 233 -12.29 35.84 0.47
C ASN A 233 -11.56 36.05 -0.85
N LYS A 234 -10.95 37.23 -1.05
CA LYS A 234 -10.18 37.55 -2.26
C LYS A 234 -9.02 36.57 -2.54
N TYR A 235 -8.43 35.99 -1.49
CA TYR A 235 -7.34 35.02 -1.64
C TYR A 235 -7.90 33.69 -2.15
N TYR A 236 -8.98 33.19 -1.54
CA TYR A 236 -9.61 31.94 -1.94
C TYR A 236 -10.26 32.00 -3.32
N LEU A 237 -10.84 33.15 -3.70
CA LEU A 237 -11.38 33.37 -5.04
C LEU A 237 -10.29 33.37 -6.13
N ALA A 238 -9.06 33.78 -5.80
CA ALA A 238 -7.95 33.79 -6.73
C ALA A 238 -7.23 32.43 -6.83
N THR A 239 -7.33 31.58 -5.80
CA THR A 239 -6.60 30.31 -5.71
C THR A 239 -6.81 29.38 -6.91
N PRO A 240 -8.05 29.12 -7.42
CA PRO A 240 -8.24 28.25 -8.58
C PRO A 240 -7.44 28.69 -9.82
N ALA A 241 -7.46 29.98 -10.15
CA ALA A 241 -6.71 30.52 -11.27
C ALA A 241 -5.19 30.43 -11.08
N ILE A 242 -4.70 30.63 -9.85
CA ILE A 242 -3.28 30.46 -9.51
C ILE A 242 -2.86 28.99 -9.67
N VAL A 243 -3.70 28.05 -9.23
CA VAL A 243 -3.44 26.61 -9.41
C VAL A 243 -3.41 26.25 -10.89
N ALA A 244 -4.38 26.71 -11.68
CA ALA A 244 -4.43 26.46 -13.12
C ALA A 244 -3.18 27.02 -13.84
N LYS A 245 -2.75 28.23 -13.49
CA LYS A 245 -1.49 28.82 -13.99
C LYS A 245 -0.28 27.91 -13.70
N TYR A 246 -0.16 27.39 -12.48
CA TYR A 246 0.99 26.54 -12.15
C TYR A 246 0.88 25.12 -12.72
N MET A 247 -0.33 24.59 -12.88
CA MET A 247 -0.56 23.38 -13.66
C MET A 247 -0.09 23.58 -15.11
N GLU A 248 -0.43 24.70 -15.76
CA GLU A 248 0.03 25.02 -17.12
C GLU A 248 1.56 25.15 -17.20
N GLN A 249 2.20 25.81 -16.23
CA GLN A 249 3.65 25.96 -16.19
C GLN A 249 4.36 24.61 -16.02
N VAL A 250 3.88 23.77 -15.10
CA VAL A 250 4.39 22.40 -14.92
C VAL A 250 4.12 21.57 -16.17
N SER A 251 2.96 21.73 -16.80
CA SER A 251 2.62 21.07 -18.07
C SER A 251 3.57 21.46 -19.19
N THR A 252 3.94 22.74 -19.27
CA THR A 252 4.90 23.25 -20.26
C THR A 252 6.31 22.70 -20.00
N LEU A 253 6.71 22.60 -18.74
CA LEU A 253 8.01 22.05 -18.36
C LEU A 253 8.12 20.56 -18.70
N THR A 254 7.05 19.81 -18.44
CA THR A 254 7.09 18.34 -18.40
C THR A 254 6.42 17.65 -19.59
N GLY A 255 5.60 18.38 -20.35
CA GLY A 255 4.73 17.83 -21.40
C GLY A 255 3.47 17.13 -20.88
N ARG A 256 3.22 17.10 -19.56
CA ARG A 256 2.05 16.45 -18.95
C ARG A 256 1.00 17.49 -18.56
N THR A 257 -0.13 17.49 -19.25
CA THR A 257 -1.20 18.48 -19.04
C THR A 257 -2.05 18.15 -17.82
N TYR A 258 -2.30 19.16 -16.99
CA TYR A 258 -3.22 19.09 -15.85
C TYR A 258 -4.20 20.26 -15.87
N ASN A 259 -5.44 20.00 -15.46
CA ASN A 259 -6.46 21.02 -15.18
C ASN A 259 -7.02 20.84 -13.76
N LEU A 260 -7.83 21.79 -13.28
CA LEU A 260 -8.50 21.65 -11.98
C LEU A 260 -9.41 20.41 -11.94
N PHE A 261 -10.03 20.11 -13.08
CA PHE A 261 -10.80 18.91 -13.39
C PHE A 261 -10.41 18.46 -14.78
N ASP A 262 -9.97 17.21 -14.93
CA ASP A 262 -9.60 16.63 -16.23
C ASP A 262 -10.69 15.67 -16.70
N TYR A 263 -11.00 15.68 -18.00
CA TYR A 263 -11.91 14.73 -18.61
C TYR A 263 -11.15 13.71 -19.46
N VAL A 264 -11.54 12.44 -19.36
CA VAL A 264 -11.08 11.35 -20.22
C VAL A 264 -12.25 10.48 -20.67
N GLY A 265 -12.19 9.95 -21.88
CA GLY A 265 -13.24 9.08 -22.46
C GLY A 265 -13.89 9.68 -23.70
N ASP A 266 -15.05 9.14 -24.08
CA ASP A 266 -15.75 9.52 -25.31
C ASP A 266 -16.21 11.00 -25.25
N PRO A 267 -15.91 11.85 -26.25
CA PRO A 267 -16.35 13.26 -26.25
C PRO A 267 -17.88 13.46 -26.26
N GLN A 268 -18.64 12.40 -26.55
CA GLN A 268 -20.10 12.32 -26.54
C GLN A 268 -20.59 11.31 -25.49
N ALA A 269 -19.83 11.10 -24.40
CA ALA A 269 -20.21 10.20 -23.33
C ALA A 269 -21.61 10.52 -22.78
N GLU A 270 -22.40 9.47 -22.59
CA GLU A 270 -23.75 9.56 -22.03
C GLU A 270 -23.77 9.21 -20.54
N ARG A 271 -22.75 8.46 -20.08
CA ARG A 271 -22.52 8.02 -18.70
C ARG A 271 -21.13 8.47 -18.25
N VAL A 272 -21.07 9.27 -17.19
CA VAL A 272 -19.81 9.82 -16.70
C VAL A 272 -19.61 9.47 -15.23
N VAL A 273 -18.40 9.07 -14.86
CA VAL A 273 -18.00 8.94 -13.44
C VAL A 273 -17.23 10.19 -13.03
N VAL A 274 -17.46 10.68 -11.82
CA VAL A 274 -16.64 11.73 -11.18
C VAL A 274 -15.94 11.08 -9.99
N ALA A 275 -14.62 11.12 -9.96
CA ALA A 275 -13.83 10.47 -8.92
C ALA A 275 -12.56 11.27 -8.60
N MET A 276 -11.91 10.85 -7.52
CA MET A 276 -10.71 11.46 -6.98
C MET A 276 -9.76 10.37 -6.47
N GLY A 277 -8.44 10.64 -6.48
CA GLY A 277 -7.43 9.70 -6.02
C GLY A 277 -7.11 8.60 -7.03
N SER A 278 -6.49 7.52 -6.56
CA SER A 278 -5.94 6.45 -7.42
C SER A 278 -6.99 5.70 -8.23
N GLY A 279 -8.24 5.69 -7.75
CA GLY A 279 -9.37 5.10 -8.48
C GLY A 279 -9.52 5.68 -9.89
N CYS A 280 -9.12 6.93 -10.12
CA CYS A 280 -9.14 7.54 -11.44
C CYS A 280 -8.27 6.83 -12.48
N GLU A 281 -7.13 6.24 -12.10
CA GLU A 281 -6.28 5.51 -13.05
C GLU A 281 -6.93 4.20 -13.49
N ALA A 282 -7.49 3.43 -12.55
CA ALA A 282 -8.24 2.21 -12.86
C ALA A 282 -9.52 2.50 -13.66
N ILE A 283 -10.23 3.61 -13.35
CA ILE A 283 -11.41 4.02 -14.11
C ILE A 283 -11.02 4.43 -15.52
N GLU A 284 -9.94 5.18 -15.71
CA GLU A 284 -9.50 5.55 -17.05
C GLU A 284 -9.11 4.32 -17.88
N GLU A 285 -8.38 3.38 -17.30
CA GLU A 285 -8.05 2.11 -17.97
C GLU A 285 -9.33 1.37 -18.40
N THR A 286 -10.32 1.31 -17.52
CA THR A 286 -11.63 0.71 -17.80
C THR A 286 -12.42 1.47 -18.87
N VAL A 287 -12.45 2.80 -18.81
CA VAL A 287 -13.09 3.67 -19.81
C VAL A 287 -12.46 3.45 -21.17
N ASN A 288 -11.13 3.38 -21.27
CA ASN A 288 -10.44 3.11 -22.53
C ASN A 288 -10.85 1.75 -23.13
N ALA A 289 -10.92 0.70 -22.30
CA ALA A 289 -11.36 -0.62 -22.74
C ALA A 289 -12.84 -0.65 -23.17
N MET A 290 -13.73 0.00 -22.43
CA MET A 290 -15.16 0.09 -22.76
C MET A 290 -15.40 0.95 -24.01
N SER A 291 -14.70 2.07 -24.16
CA SER A 291 -14.79 2.91 -25.35
C SER A 291 -14.26 2.21 -26.60
N ALA A 292 -13.21 1.39 -26.48
CA ALA A 292 -12.77 0.52 -27.58
C ALA A 292 -13.85 -0.51 -28.01
N GLN A 293 -14.77 -0.87 -27.11
CA GLN A 293 -15.94 -1.71 -27.39
C GLN A 293 -17.16 -0.90 -27.89
N GLY A 294 -17.02 0.41 -28.09
CA GLY A 294 -18.07 1.30 -28.59
C GLY A 294 -18.97 1.88 -27.50
N GLU A 295 -18.65 1.71 -26.22
CA GLU A 295 -19.44 2.31 -25.15
C GLU A 295 -19.12 3.81 -24.96
N LYS A 296 -20.19 4.62 -24.89
CA LYS A 296 -20.12 6.06 -24.64
C LYS A 296 -19.96 6.39 -23.16
N VAL A 297 -18.78 6.17 -22.63
CA VAL A 297 -18.44 6.37 -21.22
C VAL A 297 -17.31 7.39 -21.06
N GLY A 298 -17.29 8.05 -19.90
CA GLY A 298 -16.26 9.02 -19.56
C GLY A 298 -15.99 9.12 -18.07
N LEU A 299 -14.91 9.82 -17.72
CA LEU A 299 -14.45 10.07 -16.36
C LEU A 299 -14.04 11.55 -16.24
N VAL A 300 -14.53 12.21 -15.20
CA VAL A 300 -13.98 13.48 -14.70
C VAL A 300 -13.10 13.17 -13.49
N LYS A 301 -11.82 13.48 -13.61
CA LYS A 301 -10.83 13.38 -12.55
C LYS A 301 -10.74 14.71 -11.80
N VAL A 302 -11.08 14.72 -10.53
CA VAL A 302 -10.95 15.91 -9.67
C VAL A 302 -9.48 16.07 -9.27
N ARG A 303 -8.87 17.23 -9.54
CA ARG A 303 -7.48 17.55 -9.13
C ARG A 303 -7.45 18.55 -8.00
N LEU A 304 -8.16 19.68 -8.17
CA LEU A 304 -8.37 20.66 -7.12
C LEU A 304 -9.76 20.45 -6.51
N TYR A 305 -9.82 19.78 -5.35
CA TYR A 305 -11.08 19.57 -4.63
C TYR A 305 -11.50 20.80 -3.82
N ARG A 306 -10.53 21.55 -3.28
CA ARG A 306 -10.78 22.81 -2.58
C ARG A 306 -9.75 23.88 -2.98
N PRO A 307 -10.17 25.12 -3.26
CA PRO A 307 -11.55 25.56 -3.50
C PRO A 307 -12.17 24.82 -4.69
N PHE A 308 -13.46 24.50 -4.60
CA PHE A 308 -14.17 23.78 -5.67
C PHE A 308 -14.62 24.78 -6.74
N ASP A 309 -13.94 24.78 -7.89
CA ASP A 309 -14.25 25.68 -9.00
C ASP A 309 -15.39 25.11 -9.85
N VAL A 310 -16.59 25.66 -9.68
CA VAL A 310 -17.81 25.16 -10.33
C VAL A 310 -17.76 25.32 -11.84
N ASP A 311 -17.17 26.40 -12.36
CA ASP A 311 -17.06 26.65 -13.80
C ASP A 311 -16.08 25.68 -14.46
N ALA A 312 -14.94 25.44 -13.84
CA ALA A 312 -13.97 24.45 -14.32
C ALA A 312 -14.55 23.02 -14.29
N PHE A 313 -15.34 22.68 -13.27
CA PHE A 313 -16.03 21.39 -13.20
C PHE A 313 -16.98 21.18 -14.39
N PHE A 314 -17.84 22.15 -14.67
CA PHE A 314 -18.78 22.04 -15.81
C PHE A 314 -18.09 22.16 -17.17
N THR A 315 -16.92 22.80 -17.24
CA THR A 315 -16.09 22.80 -18.46
C THR A 315 -15.55 21.39 -18.77
N ALA A 316 -15.20 20.62 -17.74
CA ALA A 316 -14.74 19.24 -17.90
C ALA A 316 -15.88 18.25 -18.16
N LEU A 317 -17.10 18.51 -17.67
CA LEU A 317 -18.21 17.58 -17.81
C LEU A 317 -18.86 17.67 -19.21
N PRO A 318 -18.92 16.57 -20.01
CA PRO A 318 -19.57 16.61 -21.32
C PRO A 318 -21.06 16.97 -21.23
N ALA A 319 -21.51 17.86 -22.11
CA ALA A 319 -22.92 18.27 -22.19
C ALA A 319 -23.88 17.12 -22.56
N SER A 320 -23.36 16.05 -23.17
CA SER A 320 -24.11 14.83 -23.52
C SER A 320 -24.39 13.91 -22.32
N ALA A 321 -23.77 14.17 -21.16
CA ALA A 321 -23.91 13.31 -19.99
C ALA A 321 -25.36 13.29 -19.50
N SER A 322 -26.01 12.14 -19.66
CA SER A 322 -27.40 11.90 -19.22
C SER A 322 -27.48 11.21 -17.85
N ALA A 323 -26.37 10.60 -17.43
CA ALA A 323 -26.17 9.99 -16.13
C ALA A 323 -24.76 10.27 -15.62
N VAL A 324 -24.65 10.64 -14.34
CA VAL A 324 -23.38 10.93 -13.66
C VAL A 324 -23.34 10.18 -12.34
N THR A 325 -22.28 9.41 -12.11
CA THR A 325 -22.04 8.76 -10.82
C THR A 325 -20.84 9.39 -10.14
N ILE A 326 -21.02 9.82 -8.89
CA ILE A 326 -19.94 10.37 -8.08
C ILE A 326 -19.46 9.27 -7.14
N LEU A 327 -18.15 9.00 -7.17
CA LEU A 327 -17.52 8.00 -6.32
C LEU A 327 -16.72 8.67 -5.21
N ASP A 328 -17.12 8.40 -3.98
CA ASP A 328 -16.46 8.87 -2.77
C ASP A 328 -15.70 7.73 -2.10
N ARG A 329 -14.40 7.94 -1.85
CA ARG A 329 -13.54 7.00 -1.10
C ARG A 329 -13.60 7.28 0.40
N THR A 330 -14.81 7.48 0.94
CA THR A 330 -15.05 7.76 2.37
C THR A 330 -16.47 7.31 2.76
N LYS A 331 -16.80 7.36 4.04
CA LYS A 331 -18.15 7.17 4.56
C LYS A 331 -18.41 8.21 5.65
N GLU A 332 -19.51 8.96 5.50
CA GLU A 332 -20.02 9.85 6.55
C GLU A 332 -21.35 9.27 7.10
N PRO A 333 -21.32 8.50 8.21
CA PRO A 333 -22.52 7.85 8.74
C PRO A 333 -23.64 8.85 9.05
N GLY A 334 -24.81 8.65 8.45
CA GLY A 334 -25.99 9.49 8.67
C GLY A 334 -26.05 10.76 7.81
N SER A 335 -25.06 11.03 6.96
CA SER A 335 -25.13 12.15 6.02
C SER A 335 -26.13 11.87 4.89
N VAL A 336 -26.61 12.94 4.25
CA VAL A 336 -27.44 12.84 3.04
C VAL A 336 -26.67 12.30 1.82
N GLY A 337 -25.34 12.35 1.89
CA GLY A 337 -24.41 11.83 0.90
C GLY A 337 -22.96 12.15 1.30
N GLU A 338 -22.02 11.44 0.70
CA GLU A 338 -20.59 11.69 0.89
C GLU A 338 -20.14 13.04 0.27
N PRO A 339 -18.97 13.59 0.67
CA PRO A 339 -18.60 14.98 0.39
C PRO A 339 -18.56 15.37 -1.09
N LEU A 340 -17.88 14.60 -1.95
CA LEU A 340 -17.77 14.95 -3.37
C LEU A 340 -19.14 14.89 -4.04
N TYR A 341 -19.95 13.89 -3.70
CA TYR A 341 -21.34 13.83 -4.15
C TYR A 341 -22.13 15.08 -3.75
N THR A 342 -22.01 15.53 -2.50
CA THR A 342 -22.75 16.72 -2.05
C THR A 342 -22.29 18.00 -2.75
N ASP A 343 -20.99 18.14 -3.01
CA ASP A 343 -20.44 19.30 -3.73
C ASP A 343 -20.94 19.34 -5.18
N VAL A 344 -20.94 18.21 -5.89
CA VAL A 344 -21.46 18.13 -7.27
C VAL A 344 -22.95 18.43 -7.31
N CYS A 345 -23.74 17.89 -6.39
CA CYS A 345 -25.16 18.22 -6.29
C CYS A 345 -25.39 19.72 -6.04
N ALA A 346 -24.62 20.34 -5.14
CA ALA A 346 -24.70 21.76 -4.87
C ALA A 346 -24.28 22.61 -6.09
N ALA A 347 -23.25 22.19 -6.84
CA ALA A 347 -22.79 22.86 -8.05
C ALA A 347 -23.88 22.98 -9.13
N TYR A 348 -24.69 21.93 -9.34
CA TYR A 348 -25.84 21.98 -10.25
C TYR A 348 -26.90 23.00 -9.80
N ILE A 349 -27.20 23.03 -8.50
CA ILE A 349 -28.16 23.97 -7.92
C ILE A 349 -27.66 25.41 -8.07
N ASP A 350 -26.40 25.65 -7.73
CA ASP A 350 -25.76 26.97 -7.80
C ASP A 350 -25.76 27.54 -9.23
N LYS A 351 -25.47 26.72 -10.24
CA LYS A 351 -25.56 27.13 -11.66
C LYS A 351 -26.98 27.21 -12.21
N GLY A 352 -28.00 26.82 -11.44
CA GLY A 352 -29.38 26.75 -11.92
C GLY A 352 -29.56 25.76 -13.09
N MET A 353 -28.69 24.75 -13.18
CA MET A 353 -28.72 23.73 -14.23
C MET A 353 -29.58 22.55 -13.79
N ALA A 354 -30.42 22.03 -14.69
CA ALA A 354 -31.12 20.79 -14.45
C ALA A 354 -30.10 19.64 -14.39
N PRO A 355 -30.00 18.90 -13.27
CA PRO A 355 -29.04 17.81 -13.18
C PRO A 355 -29.45 16.65 -14.09
N PRO A 356 -28.49 15.89 -14.66
CA PRO A 356 -28.74 14.57 -15.22
C PRO A 356 -29.17 13.61 -14.10
N LYS A 357 -29.33 12.32 -14.40
CA LYS A 357 -29.47 11.32 -13.33
C LYS A 357 -28.18 11.27 -12.53
N ILE A 358 -28.22 11.68 -11.26
CA ILE A 358 -27.05 11.68 -10.37
C ILE A 358 -27.13 10.50 -9.40
N TYR A 359 -26.06 9.71 -9.35
CA TYR A 359 -25.86 8.59 -8.42
C TYR A 359 -24.66 8.86 -7.50
N GLY A 360 -24.69 8.29 -6.28
CA GLY A 360 -23.58 8.36 -5.34
C GLY A 360 -23.11 6.97 -4.92
N GLY A 361 -21.84 6.66 -5.14
CA GLY A 361 -21.23 5.39 -4.80
C GLY A 361 -20.09 5.55 -3.80
N ARG A 362 -19.93 4.57 -2.90
CA ARG A 362 -18.74 4.43 -2.07
C ARG A 362 -17.88 3.26 -2.55
N TYR A 363 -16.58 3.45 -2.51
CA TYR A 363 -15.62 2.44 -2.92
C TYR A 363 -14.34 2.51 -2.08
N GLY A 364 -13.52 1.45 -2.15
CA GLY A 364 -12.11 1.51 -1.79
C GLY A 364 -11.77 1.91 -0.35
N LEU A 365 -12.71 1.79 0.60
CA LEU A 365 -12.46 2.07 2.01
C LEU A 365 -11.38 1.13 2.54
N SER A 366 -10.42 1.67 3.29
CA SER A 366 -9.31 0.89 3.85
C SER A 366 -8.56 0.05 2.81
N SER A 367 -8.24 0.63 1.66
CA SER A 367 -7.61 -0.04 0.51
C SER A 367 -8.36 -1.29 0.02
N LYS A 368 -9.68 -1.39 0.25
CA LYS A 368 -10.50 -2.37 -0.47
C LYS A 368 -10.24 -2.24 -1.97
N GLU A 369 -10.12 -3.38 -2.65
CA GLU A 369 -9.84 -3.38 -4.08
C GLU A 369 -10.90 -2.64 -4.88
N PHE A 370 -10.47 -2.11 -6.02
CA PHE A 370 -11.32 -1.38 -6.95
C PHE A 370 -10.91 -1.73 -8.37
N THR A 371 -11.39 -2.88 -8.82
CA THR A 371 -10.98 -3.53 -10.07
C THR A 371 -11.79 -3.03 -11.26
N PRO A 372 -11.33 -3.30 -12.51
CA PRO A 372 -12.11 -2.97 -13.71
C PRO A 372 -13.53 -3.56 -13.72
N SER A 373 -13.72 -4.78 -13.21
CA SER A 373 -15.06 -5.37 -13.05
C SER A 373 -15.97 -4.56 -12.12
N MET A 374 -15.42 -4.06 -11.01
CA MET A 374 -16.16 -3.19 -10.09
C MET A 374 -16.54 -1.86 -10.76
N ILE A 375 -15.62 -1.29 -11.53
CA ILE A 375 -15.86 -0.05 -12.29
C ILE A 375 -16.93 -0.27 -13.37
N LYS A 376 -16.87 -1.40 -14.09
CA LYS A 376 -17.90 -1.76 -15.06
C LYS A 376 -19.28 -1.85 -14.39
N ALA A 377 -19.38 -2.48 -13.21
CA ALA A 377 -20.62 -2.54 -12.45
C ALA A 377 -21.19 -1.14 -12.12
N VAL A 378 -20.32 -0.16 -11.86
CA VAL A 378 -20.73 1.24 -11.66
C VAL A 378 -21.36 1.84 -12.93
N TYR A 379 -20.76 1.62 -14.11
CA TYR A 379 -21.34 2.08 -15.37
C TYR A 379 -22.63 1.33 -15.74
N ASP A 380 -22.67 0.02 -15.52
CA ASP A 380 -23.84 -0.83 -15.79
C ASP A 380 -25.04 -0.40 -14.92
N ASN A 381 -24.80 -0.02 -13.65
CA ASN A 381 -25.82 0.53 -12.77
C ASN A 381 -26.50 1.76 -13.37
N MET A 382 -25.82 2.59 -14.16
CA MET A 382 -26.43 3.80 -14.76
C MET A 382 -27.48 3.47 -15.84
N THR A 383 -27.42 2.27 -16.40
CA THR A 383 -28.32 1.74 -17.44
C THR A 383 -29.26 0.65 -16.95
N ALA A 384 -29.14 0.24 -15.67
CA ALA A 384 -30.04 -0.74 -15.07
C ALA A 384 -31.50 -0.26 -15.11
N SER A 385 -32.44 -1.22 -15.15
CA SER A 385 -33.88 -0.93 -15.05
C SER A 385 -34.23 -0.24 -13.74
N GLU A 386 -33.59 -0.67 -12.64
CA GLU A 386 -33.73 -0.11 -11.30
C GLU A 386 -32.34 0.29 -10.77
N PRO A 387 -31.81 1.46 -11.18
CA PRO A 387 -30.48 1.87 -10.79
C PRO A 387 -30.42 2.23 -9.31
N LYS A 388 -29.42 1.73 -8.57
CA LYS A 388 -29.22 2.09 -7.16
C LYS A 388 -28.71 3.53 -7.08
N LYS A 389 -29.50 4.40 -6.43
CA LYS A 389 -29.17 5.83 -6.22
C LYS A 389 -27.98 6.04 -5.30
N ARG A 390 -27.92 5.26 -4.22
CA ARG A 390 -26.82 5.21 -3.26
C ARG A 390 -26.34 3.78 -3.18
N PHE A 391 -25.05 3.54 -3.38
CA PHE A 391 -24.53 2.18 -3.42
C PHE A 391 -23.13 2.04 -2.82
N THR A 392 -22.70 0.80 -2.63
CA THR A 392 -21.31 0.41 -2.37
C THR A 392 -20.82 -0.51 -3.49
N VAL A 393 -19.52 -0.58 -3.72
CA VAL A 393 -18.91 -1.52 -4.67
C VAL A 393 -17.64 -2.12 -4.07
N GLY A 394 -17.40 -3.41 -4.33
CA GLY A 394 -16.28 -4.18 -3.77
C GLY A 394 -16.58 -4.90 -2.44
N ILE A 395 -17.85 -5.00 -2.04
CA ILE A 395 -18.31 -5.78 -0.87
C ILE A 395 -19.64 -6.47 -1.19
N ASN A 396 -20.00 -7.49 -0.43
CA ASN A 396 -21.35 -8.04 -0.41
C ASN A 396 -22.14 -7.48 0.79
N ASP A 397 -23.01 -6.51 0.55
CA ASP A 397 -23.91 -5.94 1.56
C ASP A 397 -25.27 -6.63 1.52
N ASP A 398 -25.36 -7.74 2.24
CA ASP A 398 -26.57 -8.53 2.42
C ASP A 398 -27.47 -8.03 3.57
N VAL A 399 -27.12 -6.89 4.20
CA VAL A 399 -27.88 -6.30 5.31
C VAL A 399 -28.69 -5.09 4.82
N THR A 400 -28.04 -4.13 4.17
CA THR A 400 -28.70 -2.93 3.63
C THR A 400 -28.88 -2.95 2.12
N HIS A 401 -28.39 -3.99 1.45
CA HIS A 401 -28.55 -4.23 0.01
C HIS A 401 -28.09 -3.05 -0.86
N MET A 402 -27.07 -2.32 -0.40
CA MET A 402 -26.49 -1.19 -1.13
C MET A 402 -25.42 -1.63 -2.13
N SER A 403 -24.84 -2.83 -1.99
CA SER A 403 -23.77 -3.28 -2.88
C SER A 403 -24.26 -3.50 -4.31
N LEU A 404 -23.44 -3.09 -5.28
CA LEU A 404 -23.62 -3.47 -6.69
C LEU A 404 -23.17 -4.91 -6.90
N PRO A 405 -23.89 -5.72 -7.71
CA PRO A 405 -23.39 -7.00 -8.17
C PRO A 405 -22.18 -6.77 -9.10
N VAL A 406 -21.15 -7.59 -8.97
CA VAL A 406 -19.92 -7.51 -9.77
C VAL A 406 -19.76 -8.81 -10.54
N ALA A 407 -19.68 -8.73 -11.87
CA ALA A 407 -19.30 -9.85 -12.71
C ALA A 407 -17.77 -9.84 -12.91
N GLU A 408 -17.11 -10.97 -12.64
CA GLU A 408 -15.65 -11.10 -12.68
C GLU A 408 -15.12 -11.50 -14.07
N ASP A 409 -15.72 -10.97 -15.13
CA ASP A 409 -15.40 -11.32 -16.53
C ASP A 409 -14.77 -10.18 -17.33
N PHE A 410 -14.68 -8.98 -16.76
CA PHE A 410 -14.20 -7.80 -17.47
C PHE A 410 -12.70 -7.54 -17.27
N LYS A 411 -12.01 -7.29 -18.38
CA LYS A 411 -10.56 -7.04 -18.43
C LYS A 411 -10.28 -5.71 -19.12
N ALA A 412 -9.53 -4.84 -18.45
CA ALA A 412 -9.15 -3.53 -18.98
C ALA A 412 -7.64 -3.36 -19.20
N GLU A 413 -6.81 -4.20 -18.55
CA GLU A 413 -5.36 -4.05 -18.63
C GLU A 413 -4.87 -4.22 -20.08
N PRO A 414 -4.01 -3.32 -20.59
CA PRO A 414 -3.50 -3.40 -21.95
C PRO A 414 -2.77 -4.71 -22.27
N GLU A 415 -2.87 -5.16 -23.51
CA GLU A 415 -2.07 -6.30 -23.98
C GLU A 415 -0.56 -5.98 -23.96
N GLY A 416 0.26 -7.00 -23.75
CA GLY A 416 1.74 -6.88 -23.77
C GLY A 416 2.39 -6.66 -22.41
N ASN A 417 1.62 -6.39 -21.35
CA ASN A 417 2.16 -6.33 -20.00
C ASN A 417 2.46 -7.73 -19.45
N ILE A 418 3.65 -7.91 -18.89
CA ILE A 418 4.03 -9.09 -18.09
C ILE A 418 3.56 -8.85 -16.67
N ARG A 419 2.72 -9.74 -16.14
CA ARG A 419 2.18 -9.68 -14.78
C ARG A 419 2.74 -10.81 -13.93
N ALA A 420 3.47 -10.47 -12.88
CA ALA A 420 4.13 -11.43 -12.00
C ALA A 420 3.62 -11.31 -10.55
N LYS A 421 3.23 -12.45 -9.96
CA LYS A 421 2.88 -12.57 -8.54
C LYS A 421 3.96 -13.36 -7.78
N PHE A 422 4.34 -12.88 -6.61
CA PHE A 422 5.34 -13.56 -5.76
C PHE A 422 4.79 -13.74 -4.36
N TRP A 423 4.72 -14.99 -3.92
CA TRP A 423 4.30 -15.39 -2.59
C TRP A 423 5.54 -15.62 -1.72
N GLY A 424 5.79 -14.70 -0.81
CA GLY A 424 6.94 -14.73 0.10
C GLY A 424 6.53 -14.72 1.57
N LEU A 425 7.47 -15.06 2.43
CA LEU A 425 7.35 -15.00 3.89
C LEU A 425 7.99 -13.71 4.41
N GLY A 426 7.34 -13.04 5.36
CA GLY A 426 7.88 -11.83 5.98
C GLY A 426 9.30 -12.06 6.54
N SER A 427 10.27 -11.32 6.01
CA SER A 427 11.72 -11.39 6.28
C SER A 427 12.54 -12.42 5.49
N ASP A 428 11.97 -13.09 4.48
CA ASP A 428 12.73 -13.98 3.57
C ASP A 428 13.53 -13.23 2.48
N GLY A 429 13.28 -11.92 2.32
CA GLY A 429 13.93 -11.05 1.35
C GLY A 429 13.23 -10.92 0.00
N THR A 430 12.06 -11.55 -0.20
CA THR A 430 11.27 -11.53 -1.44
C THR A 430 10.90 -10.11 -1.87
N VAL A 431 10.32 -9.33 -0.97
CA VAL A 431 9.93 -7.93 -1.25
C VAL A 431 11.14 -7.09 -1.68
N GLY A 432 12.26 -7.21 -0.96
CA GLY A 432 13.48 -6.47 -1.29
C GLY A 432 14.06 -6.86 -2.64
N ALA A 433 14.05 -8.16 -2.98
CA ALA A 433 14.46 -8.66 -4.29
C ALA A 433 13.54 -8.12 -5.40
N ASN A 434 12.23 -8.10 -5.18
CA ASN A 434 11.27 -7.58 -6.14
C ASN A 434 11.42 -6.06 -6.34
N GLN A 435 11.66 -5.29 -5.27
CA GLN A 435 11.98 -3.86 -5.37
C GLN A 435 13.27 -3.61 -6.18
N SER A 436 14.31 -4.45 -5.98
CA SER A 436 15.53 -4.41 -6.77
C SER A 436 15.25 -4.77 -8.24
N ALA A 437 14.49 -5.84 -8.51
CA ALA A 437 14.13 -6.25 -9.87
C ALA A 437 13.37 -5.15 -10.63
N ILE A 438 12.41 -4.49 -9.98
CA ILE A 438 11.67 -3.37 -10.56
C ILE A 438 12.62 -2.22 -10.94
N LYS A 439 13.58 -1.87 -10.08
CA LYS A 439 14.58 -0.84 -10.37
C LYS A 439 15.54 -1.25 -11.48
N ILE A 440 16.03 -2.49 -11.46
CA ILE A 440 16.92 -3.02 -12.51
C ILE A 440 16.22 -2.92 -13.88
N ILE A 441 14.96 -3.37 -13.97
CA ILE A 441 14.22 -3.34 -15.23
C ILE A 441 13.87 -1.90 -15.61
N GLY A 442 13.31 -1.12 -14.70
CA GLY A 442 12.86 0.25 -14.97
C GLY A 442 13.99 1.23 -15.32
N ASP A 443 15.14 1.12 -14.65
CA ASP A 443 16.27 2.05 -14.83
C ASP A 443 17.19 1.66 -16.00
N ASN A 444 17.12 0.43 -16.51
CA ASN A 444 17.99 -0.06 -17.60
C ASN A 444 17.23 -0.44 -18.89
N THR A 445 15.91 -0.27 -18.91
CA THR A 445 15.08 -0.51 -20.12
C THR A 445 14.12 0.64 -20.36
N GLU A 446 13.52 0.68 -21.55
CA GLU A 446 12.44 1.63 -21.86
C GLU A 446 11.08 1.22 -21.27
N LYS A 447 10.97 0.01 -20.70
CA LYS A 447 9.70 -0.48 -20.16
C LYS A 447 9.23 0.37 -18.98
N TYR A 448 7.91 0.53 -18.89
CA TYR A 448 7.26 0.93 -17.66
C TYR A 448 7.33 -0.23 -16.67
N ALA A 449 7.56 0.10 -15.41
CA ALA A 449 7.63 -0.86 -14.32
C ALA A 449 6.72 -0.39 -13.20
N GLN A 450 5.91 -1.31 -12.66
CA GLN A 450 5.05 -1.09 -11.50
C GLN A 450 5.29 -2.19 -10.48
N GLY A 451 5.32 -1.84 -9.20
CA GLY A 451 5.34 -2.78 -8.08
C GLY A 451 4.39 -2.37 -6.97
N TYR A 452 3.55 -3.31 -6.53
CA TYR A 452 2.73 -3.19 -5.34
C TYR A 452 2.95 -4.39 -4.42
N PHE A 453 3.01 -4.15 -3.12
CA PHE A 453 3.33 -5.17 -2.13
C PHE A 453 2.21 -5.25 -1.10
N ALA A 454 1.46 -6.34 -1.12
CA ALA A 454 0.46 -6.65 -0.10
C ALA A 454 1.17 -7.31 1.09
N TYR A 455 1.10 -6.66 2.25
CA TYR A 455 1.67 -7.15 3.50
C TYR A 455 0.58 -7.63 4.44
N ASP A 456 0.86 -8.69 5.18
CA ASP A 456 0.10 -9.06 6.37
C ASP A 456 0.33 -8.02 7.50
N SER A 457 -0.67 -7.87 8.37
CA SER A 457 -0.58 -7.18 9.66
C SER A 457 0.44 -7.81 10.63
N LYS A 458 0.78 -9.09 10.42
CA LYS A 458 1.75 -9.83 11.25
C LYS A 458 3.17 -9.34 10.99
N LYS A 459 3.82 -8.80 12.02
CA LYS A 459 5.19 -8.26 11.96
C LYS A 459 6.28 -9.27 11.56
N SER A 460 6.10 -10.56 11.86
CA SER A 460 7.07 -11.62 11.56
C SER A 460 6.38 -12.89 11.08
N GLY A 461 6.93 -13.51 10.03
CA GLY A 461 6.36 -14.69 9.38
C GLY A 461 4.98 -14.47 8.75
N GLY A 462 4.54 -13.21 8.59
CA GLY A 462 3.34 -12.88 7.84
C GLY A 462 3.53 -13.19 6.36
N ILE A 463 2.44 -13.40 5.64
CA ILE A 463 2.52 -13.56 4.18
C ILE A 463 2.80 -12.22 3.51
N THR A 464 3.58 -12.25 2.43
CA THR A 464 3.75 -11.11 1.53
C THR A 464 3.42 -11.54 0.11
N ILE A 465 2.58 -10.76 -0.58
CA ILE A 465 2.26 -10.99 -1.99
C ILE A 465 2.71 -9.77 -2.77
N SER A 466 3.71 -9.97 -3.64
CA SER A 466 4.20 -8.91 -4.52
C SER A 466 3.51 -9.01 -5.86
N HIS A 467 3.04 -7.88 -6.38
CA HIS A 467 2.41 -7.73 -7.68
C HIS A 467 3.28 -6.81 -8.54
N LEU A 468 3.85 -7.37 -9.60
CA LEU A 468 4.77 -6.67 -10.49
C LEU A 468 4.18 -6.64 -11.90
N ARG A 469 4.25 -5.47 -12.55
CA ARG A 469 3.88 -5.31 -13.95
C ARG A 469 5.02 -4.65 -14.71
N PHE A 470 5.29 -5.16 -15.90
CA PHE A 470 6.27 -4.60 -16.83
C PHE A 470 5.67 -4.54 -18.22
N GLY A 471 5.77 -3.39 -18.89
CA GLY A 471 5.11 -3.18 -20.17
C GLY A 471 5.72 -2.06 -21.00
N ASP A 472 5.38 -2.04 -22.28
CA ASP A 472 5.82 -0.99 -23.21
C ASP A 472 4.85 0.22 -23.22
N VAL A 473 3.72 0.11 -22.52
CA VAL A 473 2.72 1.18 -22.34
C VAL A 473 2.64 1.62 -20.88
N PRO A 474 2.24 2.87 -20.59
CA PRO A 474 2.04 3.33 -19.22
C PRO A 474 1.07 2.42 -18.46
N ILE A 475 1.45 2.03 -17.23
CA ILE A 475 0.67 1.11 -16.40
C ILE A 475 -0.27 1.93 -15.50
N LYS A 476 -1.58 1.83 -15.74
CA LYS A 476 -2.63 2.51 -14.96
C LYS A 476 -3.35 1.59 -13.96
N SER A 477 -2.98 0.31 -13.95
CA SER A 477 -3.60 -0.73 -13.14
C SER A 477 -3.30 -0.58 -11.64
N THR A 478 -3.96 0.38 -10.99
CA THR A 478 -3.89 0.67 -9.55
C THR A 478 -4.74 -0.30 -8.72
N TYR A 479 -4.68 -1.59 -9.08
CA TYR A 479 -5.39 -2.71 -8.48
C TYR A 479 -4.49 -3.97 -8.51
N LEU A 480 -4.82 -4.99 -7.73
CA LEU A 480 -4.03 -6.24 -7.67
C LEU A 480 -4.03 -7.00 -9.00
N ILE A 481 -3.06 -7.88 -9.20
CA ILE A 481 -3.04 -8.77 -10.38
C ILE A 481 -4.08 -9.86 -10.19
N ASN A 482 -5.12 -9.83 -11.01
CA ASN A 482 -6.12 -10.90 -11.14
C ASN A 482 -5.73 -11.96 -12.18
N GLU A 483 -4.98 -11.58 -13.23
CA GLU A 483 -4.44 -12.51 -14.22
C GLU A 483 -2.91 -12.46 -14.27
N ALA A 484 -2.25 -13.56 -13.87
CA ALA A 484 -0.79 -13.63 -13.82
C ALA A 484 -0.22 -14.44 -14.99
N ASP A 485 0.84 -13.90 -15.60
CA ASP A 485 1.66 -14.61 -16.59
C ASP A 485 2.77 -15.44 -15.89
N PHE A 486 3.20 -14.97 -14.72
CA PHE A 486 4.21 -15.62 -13.88
C PHE A 486 3.77 -15.64 -12.40
N VAL A 487 3.90 -16.79 -11.74
CA VAL A 487 3.68 -16.94 -10.31
C VAL A 487 4.89 -17.61 -9.69
N ALA A 488 5.44 -17.04 -8.62
CA ALA A 488 6.46 -17.68 -7.80
C ALA A 488 5.99 -17.89 -6.37
N CYS A 489 6.27 -19.07 -5.82
CA CYS A 489 6.02 -19.43 -4.43
C CYS A 489 7.35 -19.73 -3.74
N HIS A 490 7.77 -18.82 -2.85
CA HIS A 490 9.08 -18.87 -2.21
C HIS A 490 9.08 -19.69 -0.91
N ASN A 491 7.89 -20.06 -0.41
CA ASN A 491 7.73 -20.89 0.77
C ASN A 491 6.86 -22.13 0.42
N PRO A 492 7.42 -23.35 0.46
CA PRO A 492 6.71 -24.54 0.07
C PRO A 492 5.48 -24.83 0.93
N THR A 493 5.39 -24.34 2.17
CA THR A 493 4.21 -24.59 3.02
C THR A 493 2.94 -23.95 2.47
N TYR A 494 3.06 -22.92 1.63
CA TYR A 494 1.91 -22.17 1.10
C TYR A 494 1.06 -22.98 0.13
N VAL A 495 1.63 -24.00 -0.51
CA VAL A 495 0.87 -24.89 -1.43
C VAL A 495 -0.29 -25.59 -0.72
N ASN A 496 -0.18 -25.78 0.60
CA ASN A 496 -1.18 -26.46 1.44
C ASN A 496 -2.10 -25.50 2.20
N ILE A 497 -1.98 -24.19 1.99
CA ILE A 497 -2.69 -23.17 2.79
C ILE A 497 -3.45 -22.19 1.91
N TYR A 498 -2.86 -21.80 0.77
CA TYR A 498 -3.37 -20.74 -0.09
C TYR A 498 -3.61 -21.25 -1.51
N ASP A 499 -4.56 -20.62 -2.20
CA ASP A 499 -4.72 -20.80 -3.64
C ASP A 499 -3.69 -19.94 -4.40
N ILE A 500 -2.44 -20.43 -4.42
CA ILE A 500 -1.32 -19.67 -4.98
C ILE A 500 -1.41 -19.48 -6.51
N LEU A 501 -2.16 -20.34 -7.21
CA LEU A 501 -2.35 -20.33 -8.67
C LEU A 501 -3.66 -19.64 -9.09
N GLU A 502 -4.41 -19.06 -8.16
CA GLU A 502 -5.58 -18.26 -8.47
C GLU A 502 -5.24 -17.23 -9.55
N GLY A 503 -6.02 -17.23 -10.65
CA GLY A 503 -5.83 -16.27 -11.74
C GLY A 503 -4.60 -16.49 -12.62
N ILE A 504 -3.81 -17.56 -12.47
CA ILE A 504 -2.73 -17.82 -13.45
C ILE A 504 -3.33 -18.14 -14.83
N ARG A 505 -2.74 -17.63 -15.90
CA ARG A 505 -3.20 -17.85 -17.28
C ARG A 505 -2.84 -19.25 -17.77
N GLU A 506 -3.59 -19.75 -18.77
CA GLU A 506 -3.19 -20.95 -19.52
C GLU A 506 -1.82 -20.71 -20.17
N GLY A 507 -0.91 -21.68 -20.04
CA GLY A 507 0.48 -21.57 -20.50
C GLY A 507 1.37 -20.66 -19.64
N GLY A 508 0.87 -20.14 -18.51
CA GLY A 508 1.62 -19.33 -17.56
C GLY A 508 2.76 -20.11 -16.90
N THR A 509 3.71 -19.39 -16.32
CA THR A 509 4.87 -20.00 -15.64
C THR A 509 4.68 -20.02 -14.13
N PHE A 510 4.89 -21.19 -13.52
CA PHE A 510 4.87 -21.37 -12.07
C PHE A 510 6.25 -21.79 -11.57
N LEU A 511 6.79 -21.05 -10.61
CA LEU A 511 8.06 -21.34 -9.92
C LEU A 511 7.79 -21.69 -8.45
N LEU A 512 8.28 -22.82 -7.97
CA LEU A 512 8.18 -23.22 -6.56
C LEU A 512 9.56 -23.46 -5.95
N ASN A 513 9.83 -22.79 -4.81
CA ASN A 513 10.97 -23.12 -3.97
C ASN A 513 10.62 -24.33 -3.09
N CYS A 514 11.24 -25.49 -3.34
CA CYS A 514 11.06 -26.68 -2.52
C CYS A 514 12.27 -27.63 -2.63
N PRO A 515 12.50 -28.47 -1.61
CA PRO A 515 13.54 -29.50 -1.65
C PRO A 515 13.06 -30.81 -2.31
N TRP A 516 11.83 -30.86 -2.82
CA TRP A 516 11.19 -32.10 -3.27
C TRP A 516 11.68 -32.51 -4.65
N SER A 517 11.97 -33.79 -4.80
CA SER A 517 12.13 -34.42 -6.12
C SER A 517 10.80 -34.48 -6.88
N ALA A 518 10.86 -34.70 -8.19
CA ALA A 518 9.65 -34.83 -9.03
C ALA A 518 8.72 -35.97 -8.56
N GLU A 519 9.28 -37.04 -8.00
CA GLU A 519 8.52 -38.17 -7.44
C GLU A 519 7.80 -37.78 -6.14
N GLU A 520 8.48 -37.06 -5.25
CA GLU A 520 7.91 -36.60 -3.97
C GLU A 520 6.81 -35.54 -4.17
N MET A 521 6.84 -34.78 -5.27
CA MET A 521 5.81 -33.76 -5.54
C MET A 521 4.40 -34.34 -5.65
N GLU A 522 4.24 -35.59 -6.08
CA GLU A 522 2.94 -36.24 -6.17
C GLU A 522 2.27 -36.40 -4.79
N GLU A 523 3.07 -36.60 -3.74
CA GLU A 523 2.59 -36.71 -2.35
C GLU A 523 2.47 -35.34 -1.68
N GLN A 524 3.36 -34.39 -1.99
CA GLN A 524 3.45 -33.11 -1.29
C GLN A 524 2.49 -32.04 -1.84
N LEU A 525 2.15 -32.08 -3.13
CA LEU A 525 1.26 -31.09 -3.75
C LEU A 525 -0.21 -31.52 -3.69
N PRO A 526 -1.13 -30.64 -3.24
CA PRO A 526 -2.55 -30.92 -3.27
C PRO A 526 -3.06 -31.29 -4.66
N GLY A 527 -4.08 -32.15 -4.72
CA GLY A 527 -4.66 -32.63 -5.98
C GLY A 527 -5.23 -31.48 -6.82
N ASP A 528 -5.92 -30.52 -6.21
CA ASP A 528 -6.49 -29.36 -6.92
C ASP A 528 -5.41 -28.46 -7.55
N LEU A 529 -4.26 -28.32 -6.88
CA LEU A 529 -3.11 -27.57 -7.39
C LEU A 529 -2.49 -28.30 -8.59
N ARG A 530 -2.24 -29.61 -8.46
CA ARG A 530 -1.73 -30.47 -9.53
C ARG A 530 -2.64 -30.45 -10.75
N LYS A 531 -3.96 -30.55 -10.53
CA LYS A 531 -4.97 -30.46 -11.57
C LYS A 531 -4.95 -29.11 -12.28
N THR A 532 -4.79 -28.00 -11.55
CA THR A 532 -4.65 -26.67 -12.13
C THR A 532 -3.39 -26.55 -13.01
N ILE A 533 -2.26 -27.09 -12.55
CA ILE A 533 -1.00 -27.11 -13.31
C ILE A 533 -1.18 -27.84 -14.63
N HIS A 534 -1.83 -29.01 -14.60
CA HIS A 534 -2.13 -29.81 -15.78
C HIS A 534 -3.13 -29.12 -16.72
N ASP A 535 -4.32 -28.78 -16.22
CA ASP A 535 -5.44 -28.32 -17.04
C ASP A 535 -5.14 -26.96 -17.71
N LYS A 536 -4.36 -26.10 -17.04
CA LYS A 536 -3.87 -24.84 -17.61
C LYS A 536 -2.55 -24.97 -18.38
N LYS A 537 -2.00 -26.18 -18.54
CA LYS A 537 -0.75 -26.45 -19.28
C LYS A 537 0.39 -25.53 -18.83
N LEU A 538 0.56 -25.38 -17.52
CA LEU A 538 1.54 -24.45 -16.98
C LEU A 538 2.96 -24.94 -17.24
N LYS A 539 3.88 -24.01 -17.40
CA LYS A 539 5.32 -24.29 -17.36
C LYS A 539 5.76 -24.30 -15.90
N PHE A 540 5.97 -25.48 -15.34
CA PHE A 540 6.26 -25.63 -13.92
C PHE A 540 7.76 -25.83 -13.66
N PHE A 541 8.32 -25.01 -12.80
CA PHE A 541 9.72 -25.06 -12.41
C PHE A 541 9.88 -25.17 -10.89
N THR A 542 10.90 -25.88 -10.46
CA THR A 542 11.31 -25.95 -9.05
C THR A 542 12.77 -25.66 -8.85
N VAL A 543 13.10 -25.20 -7.63
CA VAL A 543 14.47 -24.95 -7.18
C VAL A 543 14.55 -25.18 -5.67
N ASP A 544 15.61 -25.84 -5.19
CA ASP A 544 15.92 -25.91 -3.76
C ASP A 544 16.81 -24.73 -3.37
N ALA A 545 16.18 -23.56 -3.23
CA ALA A 545 16.92 -22.34 -2.94
C ALA A 545 17.55 -22.33 -1.54
N ILE A 546 17.00 -23.11 -0.59
CA ILE A 546 17.55 -23.22 0.76
C ILE A 546 18.88 -23.96 0.72
N LYS A 547 18.94 -25.09 0.02
CA LYS A 547 20.18 -25.85 -0.14
C LYS A 547 21.27 -25.02 -0.82
N ILE A 548 20.95 -24.35 -1.93
CA ILE A 548 21.91 -23.50 -2.65
C ILE A 548 22.43 -22.39 -1.71
N ALA A 549 21.55 -21.74 -0.95
CA ALA A 549 21.93 -20.70 -0.01
C ALA A 549 22.85 -21.23 1.11
N GLN A 550 22.61 -22.44 1.61
CA GLN A 550 23.47 -23.09 2.61
C GLN A 550 24.85 -23.43 2.03
N ASP A 551 24.89 -24.02 0.84
CA ASP A 551 26.13 -24.44 0.17
C ASP A 551 27.06 -23.26 -0.12
N VAL A 552 26.50 -22.07 -0.43
CA VAL A 552 27.29 -20.86 -0.68
C VAL A 552 27.52 -19.98 0.56
N GLY A 553 27.05 -20.40 1.75
CA GLY A 553 27.26 -19.68 3.01
C GLY A 553 26.30 -18.51 3.29
N LEU A 554 25.20 -18.39 2.55
CA LEU A 554 24.13 -17.39 2.79
C LEU A 554 23.12 -17.84 3.86
N GLY A 555 23.26 -19.05 4.40
CA GLY A 555 22.33 -19.63 5.37
C GLY A 555 20.99 -19.93 4.71
N GLY A 556 19.89 -19.38 5.23
CA GLY A 556 18.54 -19.57 4.67
C GLY A 556 18.05 -18.45 3.74
N ARG A 557 18.94 -17.58 3.23
CA ARG A 557 18.54 -16.42 2.41
C ARG A 557 18.41 -16.81 0.95
N ILE A 558 17.16 -16.96 0.49
CA ILE A 558 16.82 -17.44 -0.87
C ILE A 558 16.64 -16.31 -1.90
N ASN A 559 16.67 -15.05 -1.47
CA ASN A 559 16.26 -13.90 -2.26
C ASN A 559 17.02 -13.75 -3.60
N MET A 560 18.35 -13.90 -3.62
CA MET A 560 19.15 -13.81 -4.86
C MET A 560 18.86 -14.95 -5.85
N ILE A 561 18.61 -16.15 -5.32
CA ILE A 561 18.33 -17.35 -6.11
C ILE A 561 16.96 -17.19 -6.78
N MET A 562 15.93 -16.89 -6.00
CA MET A 562 14.58 -16.70 -6.53
C MET A 562 14.49 -15.52 -7.51
N GLN A 563 15.23 -14.44 -7.27
CA GLN A 563 15.33 -13.32 -8.21
C GLN A 563 16.00 -13.72 -9.53
N THR A 564 17.04 -14.55 -9.48
CA THR A 564 17.71 -15.07 -10.68
C THR A 564 16.76 -15.95 -11.50
N CYS A 565 15.99 -16.83 -10.83
CA CYS A 565 14.95 -17.62 -11.48
C CYS A 565 13.89 -16.73 -12.15
N PHE A 566 13.45 -15.65 -11.49
CA PHE A 566 12.51 -14.71 -12.09
C PHE A 566 13.05 -14.10 -13.40
N PHE A 567 14.27 -13.58 -13.41
CA PHE A 567 14.85 -13.01 -14.64
C PHE A 567 14.96 -14.04 -15.77
N LYS A 568 15.31 -15.29 -15.45
CA LYS A 568 15.37 -16.38 -16.42
C LYS A 568 14.00 -16.74 -17.01
N LEU A 569 12.99 -16.85 -16.14
CA LEU A 569 11.71 -17.44 -16.50
C LEU A 569 10.67 -16.42 -16.99
N ALA A 570 10.66 -15.21 -16.43
CA ALA A 570 9.73 -14.17 -16.85
C ALA A 570 10.10 -13.52 -18.19
N ASN A 571 11.35 -13.72 -18.64
CA ASN A 571 11.86 -13.25 -19.95
C ASN A 571 11.59 -11.75 -20.20
N VAL A 572 11.67 -10.93 -19.14
CA VAL A 572 11.50 -9.46 -19.22
C VAL A 572 12.72 -8.80 -19.88
N LEU A 573 13.88 -9.46 -19.75
CA LEU A 573 15.19 -9.05 -20.27
C LEU A 573 15.94 -10.29 -20.80
N PRO A 574 16.87 -10.11 -21.75
CA PRO A 574 17.84 -11.16 -22.07
C PRO A 574 18.59 -11.61 -20.81
N ILE A 575 18.70 -12.92 -20.60
CA ILE A 575 19.23 -13.47 -19.34
C ILE A 575 20.66 -13.04 -19.03
N GLU A 576 21.53 -12.97 -20.05
CA GLU A 576 22.93 -12.54 -19.88
C GLU A 576 23.01 -11.11 -19.34
N GLU A 577 22.21 -10.22 -19.92
CA GLU A 577 22.10 -8.82 -19.48
C GLU A 577 21.51 -8.72 -18.06
N ALA A 578 20.48 -9.51 -17.77
CA ALA A 578 19.86 -9.52 -16.45
C ALA A 578 20.83 -9.98 -15.35
N ILE A 579 21.64 -11.01 -15.61
CA ILE A 579 22.67 -11.50 -14.67
C ILE A 579 23.74 -10.43 -14.45
N ASP A 580 24.21 -9.78 -15.51
CA ASP A 580 25.20 -8.72 -15.41
C ASP A 580 24.70 -7.53 -14.57
N LEU A 581 23.45 -7.12 -14.78
CA LEU A 581 22.81 -6.06 -14.00
C LEU A 581 22.62 -6.48 -12.53
N LEU A 582 22.21 -7.73 -12.29
CA LEU A 582 22.05 -8.27 -10.94
C LEU A 582 23.39 -8.29 -10.18
N LYS A 583 24.48 -8.74 -10.81
CA LYS A 583 25.83 -8.72 -10.21
C LYS A 583 26.31 -7.30 -9.90
N LYS A 584 26.01 -6.32 -10.77
CA LYS A 584 26.28 -4.90 -10.50
C LYS A 584 25.48 -4.37 -9.31
N ASP A 585 24.20 -4.74 -9.19
CA ASP A 585 23.36 -4.35 -8.06
C ASP A 585 23.84 -4.98 -6.73
N ILE A 586 24.28 -6.25 -6.77
CA ILE A 586 24.92 -6.92 -5.63
C ILE A 586 26.14 -6.13 -5.15
N GLN A 587 27.03 -5.72 -6.05
CA GLN A 587 28.20 -4.91 -5.70
C GLN A 587 27.80 -3.57 -5.07
N LYS A 588 26.82 -2.88 -5.65
CA LYS A 588 26.32 -1.59 -5.16
C LYS A 588 25.71 -1.71 -3.76
N THR A 589 24.93 -2.76 -3.53
CA THR A 589 24.16 -2.98 -2.30
C THR A 589 25.01 -3.56 -1.16
N PHE A 590 25.87 -4.53 -1.47
CA PHE A 590 26.64 -5.28 -0.48
C PHE A 590 28.12 -4.94 -0.43
N GLY A 591 28.66 -4.12 -1.34
CA GLY A 591 30.09 -3.78 -1.37
C GLY A 591 30.60 -3.16 -0.06
N LYS A 592 29.77 -2.40 0.64
CA LYS A 592 30.10 -1.85 1.98
C LYS A 592 30.22 -2.91 3.09
N LYS A 593 29.72 -4.13 2.86
CA LYS A 593 29.79 -5.26 3.80
C LYS A 593 30.99 -6.18 3.57
N GLY A 594 31.80 -5.91 2.55
CA GLY A 594 33.04 -6.62 2.23
C GLY A 594 32.92 -7.64 1.10
N ASP A 595 34.04 -7.89 0.41
CA ASP A 595 34.11 -8.69 -0.81
C ASP A 595 33.67 -10.15 -0.62
N HIS A 596 33.85 -10.71 0.58
CA HIS A 596 33.39 -12.07 0.88
C HIS A 596 31.87 -12.20 0.75
N ILE A 597 31.10 -11.23 1.27
CA ILE A 597 29.64 -11.24 1.17
C ILE A 597 29.20 -11.04 -0.28
N VAL A 598 29.85 -10.16 -1.03
CA VAL A 598 29.60 -9.99 -2.47
C VAL A 598 29.81 -11.31 -3.20
N ALA A 599 30.95 -11.98 -2.97
CA ALA A 599 31.28 -13.24 -3.62
C ALA A 599 30.24 -14.33 -3.35
N MET A 600 29.78 -14.49 -2.10
CA MET A 600 28.72 -15.46 -1.77
C MET A 600 27.42 -15.19 -2.53
N ASN A 601 27.01 -13.92 -2.68
CA ASN A 601 25.81 -13.58 -3.44
C ASN A 601 25.99 -13.84 -4.95
N ILE A 602 27.16 -13.53 -5.51
CA ILE A 602 27.47 -13.83 -6.91
C ILE A 602 27.47 -15.34 -7.16
N SER A 603 28.09 -16.13 -6.27
CA SER A 603 28.08 -17.60 -6.36
C SER A 603 26.67 -18.17 -6.27
N ALA A 604 25.77 -17.57 -5.48
CA ALA A 604 24.38 -17.97 -5.45
C ALA A 604 23.70 -17.77 -6.81
N VAL A 605 23.91 -16.63 -7.48
CA VAL A 605 23.40 -16.36 -8.83
C VAL A 605 23.94 -17.37 -9.84
N ASP A 606 25.25 -17.61 -9.82
CA ASP A 606 25.92 -18.51 -10.77
C ASP A 606 25.43 -19.97 -10.61
N ASN A 607 25.24 -20.44 -9.39
CA ASN A 607 24.77 -21.80 -9.12
C ASN A 607 23.25 -21.97 -9.33
N THR A 608 22.48 -20.89 -9.50
CA THR A 608 21.02 -20.98 -9.55
C THR A 608 20.54 -21.67 -10.82
N LEU A 609 21.04 -21.27 -11.99
CA LEU A 609 20.50 -21.73 -13.28
C LEU A 609 20.71 -23.23 -13.51
N ASP A 610 21.83 -23.77 -13.03
CA ASP A 610 22.13 -25.21 -13.11
C ASP A 610 21.25 -26.07 -12.19
N ASN A 611 20.59 -25.45 -11.20
CA ASN A 611 19.71 -26.11 -10.24
C ASN A 611 18.23 -25.75 -10.44
N LEU A 612 17.88 -25.02 -11.51
CA LEU A 612 16.51 -24.73 -11.88
C LEU A 612 15.97 -25.86 -12.74
N ILE A 613 14.98 -26.59 -12.23
CA ILE A 613 14.45 -27.80 -12.84
C ILE A 613 13.09 -27.50 -13.47
N GLU A 614 12.92 -27.79 -14.75
CA GLU A 614 11.59 -27.87 -15.38
C GLU A 614 10.97 -29.24 -15.05
N VAL A 615 9.74 -29.23 -14.54
CA VAL A 615 9.04 -30.44 -14.11
C VAL A 615 8.16 -30.94 -15.24
N ASP A 616 8.40 -32.18 -15.69
CA ASP A 616 7.52 -32.88 -16.62
C ASP A 616 6.19 -33.19 -15.92
N ILE A 617 5.08 -32.62 -16.42
CA ILE A 617 3.76 -32.76 -15.81
C ILE A 617 3.12 -34.11 -16.19
N PRO A 618 2.83 -35.01 -15.24
CA PRO A 618 2.16 -36.27 -15.53
C PRO A 618 0.70 -36.08 -15.95
N GLU A 619 0.24 -36.85 -16.93
CA GLU A 619 -1.18 -36.87 -17.34
C GLU A 619 -2.12 -37.25 -16.17
N SER A 620 -1.62 -38.03 -15.20
CA SER A 620 -2.38 -38.40 -13.99
C SER A 620 -2.82 -37.20 -13.18
N TRP A 621 -2.12 -36.06 -13.26
CA TRP A 621 -2.47 -34.84 -12.54
C TRP A 621 -3.79 -34.23 -13.02
N GLY A 622 -4.20 -34.46 -14.26
CA GLY A 622 -5.51 -34.02 -14.77
C GLY A 622 -6.69 -34.70 -14.05
N GLN A 623 -6.46 -35.86 -13.42
CA GLN A 623 -7.44 -36.62 -12.64
C GLN A 623 -7.17 -36.55 -11.12
N ALA A 624 -6.18 -35.76 -10.68
CA ALA A 624 -5.87 -35.63 -9.27
C ALA A 624 -7.07 -35.04 -8.51
N ALA A 625 -7.34 -35.61 -7.34
CA ALA A 625 -8.39 -35.18 -6.44
C ALA A 625 -7.81 -35.04 -5.03
N GLY A 626 -8.21 -34.00 -4.31
CA GLY A 626 -7.75 -33.73 -2.96
C GLY A 626 -7.47 -32.25 -2.77
N SER A 627 -8.25 -31.64 -1.88
CA SER A 627 -8.12 -30.24 -1.51
C SER A 627 -7.18 -30.07 -0.32
N ILE A 628 -6.91 -28.81 0.03
CA ILE A 628 -6.26 -28.42 1.28
C ILE A 628 -6.93 -29.15 2.46
N PRO A 629 -6.17 -29.76 3.39
CA PRO A 629 -6.72 -30.49 4.53
C PRO A 629 -7.75 -29.66 5.32
N PRO A 630 -8.84 -30.28 5.81
CA PRO A 630 -9.85 -29.56 6.57
C PRO A 630 -9.26 -29.03 7.87
N LYS A 631 -9.63 -27.79 8.21
CA LYS A 631 -9.25 -27.20 9.50
C LYS A 631 -10.04 -27.86 10.64
N PRO A 632 -9.47 -27.96 11.86
CA PRO A 632 -10.19 -28.48 13.01
C PRO A 632 -11.45 -27.66 13.33
N GLU A 633 -12.48 -28.34 13.84
CA GLU A 633 -13.72 -27.72 14.33
C GLU A 633 -13.40 -26.66 15.39
N ALA A 634 -14.07 -25.52 15.29
CA ALA A 634 -13.81 -24.36 16.13
C ALA A 634 -15.09 -23.57 16.43
N THR A 635 -14.97 -22.45 17.15
CA THR A 635 -16.12 -21.58 17.39
C THR A 635 -16.64 -20.97 16.08
N ASP A 636 -17.92 -20.60 16.01
CA ASP A 636 -18.52 -19.90 14.86
C ASP A 636 -17.67 -18.76 14.31
N TYR A 637 -17.10 -17.91 15.17
CA TYR A 637 -16.22 -16.82 14.75
C TYR A 637 -15.01 -17.32 13.97
N VAL A 638 -14.39 -18.39 14.47
CA VAL A 638 -13.18 -18.94 13.87
C VAL A 638 -13.50 -19.54 12.51
N GLU A 639 -14.58 -20.33 12.42
CA GLU A 639 -14.96 -21.00 11.18
C GLU A 639 -15.48 -20.04 10.12
N LYS A 640 -16.34 -19.08 10.49
CA LYS A 640 -17.02 -18.18 9.56
C LYS A 640 -16.21 -16.94 9.20
N ILE A 641 -15.25 -16.53 10.02
CA ILE A 641 -14.48 -15.29 9.81
C ILE A 641 -12.98 -15.56 9.78
N MET A 642 -12.42 -16.08 10.88
CA MET A 642 -10.97 -16.20 11.01
C MET A 642 -10.35 -17.13 9.96
N TYR A 643 -10.94 -18.30 9.73
CA TYR A 643 -10.43 -19.28 8.77
C TYR A 643 -10.49 -18.78 7.31
N PRO A 644 -11.60 -18.18 6.84
CA PRO A 644 -11.64 -17.51 5.54
C PRO A 644 -10.63 -16.38 5.41
N VAL A 645 -10.52 -15.49 6.41
CA VAL A 645 -9.54 -14.39 6.40
C VAL A 645 -8.11 -14.92 6.32
N GLN A 646 -7.78 -15.95 7.09
CA GLN A 646 -6.47 -16.60 7.05
C GLN A 646 -6.18 -17.31 5.72
N ALA A 647 -7.21 -17.73 4.99
CA ALA A 647 -7.10 -18.31 3.65
C ALA A 647 -7.08 -17.22 2.56
N LEU A 648 -6.99 -15.94 2.95
CA LEU A 648 -7.05 -14.76 2.07
C LEU A 648 -8.38 -14.59 1.33
N LYS A 649 -9.46 -15.15 1.88
CA LYS A 649 -10.85 -15.03 1.39
C LYS A 649 -11.70 -14.12 2.28
N GLY A 650 -11.05 -13.15 2.94
CA GLY A 650 -11.73 -12.18 3.80
C GLY A 650 -12.62 -11.22 3.00
N ASP A 651 -12.29 -10.97 1.73
CA ASP A 651 -13.06 -10.12 0.83
C ASP A 651 -14.43 -10.70 0.45
N ASP A 652 -14.58 -12.03 0.49
CA ASP A 652 -15.82 -12.75 0.18
C ASP A 652 -16.86 -12.69 1.32
N LEU A 653 -16.42 -12.32 2.53
CA LEU A 653 -17.27 -12.30 3.71
C LEU A 653 -18.30 -11.14 3.59
N PRO A 654 -19.61 -11.44 3.70
CA PRO A 654 -20.63 -10.41 3.57
C PRO A 654 -20.76 -9.57 4.84
N VAL A 655 -21.45 -8.44 4.75
CA VAL A 655 -21.61 -7.51 5.90
C VAL A 655 -22.25 -8.20 7.11
N SER A 656 -23.20 -9.12 6.91
CA SER A 656 -23.93 -9.79 7.98
C SER A 656 -23.10 -10.62 8.95
N VAL A 657 -21.90 -11.06 8.58
CA VAL A 657 -21.06 -11.87 9.49
C VAL A 657 -20.36 -11.02 10.54
N PHE A 658 -20.25 -9.70 10.32
CA PHE A 658 -19.50 -8.82 11.20
C PHE A 658 -20.39 -8.13 12.24
N PRO A 659 -19.93 -8.00 13.49
CA PRO A 659 -20.65 -7.23 14.49
C PRO A 659 -20.56 -5.73 14.17
N PRO A 660 -21.67 -4.96 14.31
CA PRO A 660 -21.72 -3.56 13.88
C PRO A 660 -20.79 -2.64 14.69
N ASP A 661 -20.33 -3.07 15.86
CA ASP A 661 -19.42 -2.36 16.76
C ASP A 661 -17.98 -2.88 16.72
N GLY A 662 -17.67 -3.89 15.90
CA GLY A 662 -16.31 -4.43 15.73
C GLY A 662 -15.82 -5.30 16.89
N VAL A 663 -16.70 -5.80 17.77
CA VAL A 663 -16.30 -6.65 18.92
C VAL A 663 -15.94 -8.08 18.48
N PHE A 664 -14.73 -8.53 18.79
CA PHE A 664 -14.26 -9.89 18.48
C PHE A 664 -14.04 -10.74 19.76
N PRO A 665 -14.23 -12.08 19.68
CA PRO A 665 -13.97 -12.96 20.82
C PRO A 665 -12.47 -13.08 21.14
N THR A 666 -12.17 -13.46 22.38
CA THR A 666 -10.78 -13.64 22.86
C THR A 666 -10.25 -15.04 22.56
N SER A 667 -8.95 -15.26 22.77
CA SER A 667 -8.30 -16.58 22.71
C SER A 667 -8.38 -17.31 21.35
N THR A 668 -8.64 -16.57 20.27
CA THR A 668 -8.74 -17.13 18.90
C THR A 668 -7.40 -17.57 18.34
N ALA A 669 -6.29 -16.97 18.79
CA ALA A 669 -4.94 -17.31 18.34
C ALA A 669 -4.57 -18.80 18.51
N ARG A 670 -5.21 -19.49 19.46
CA ARG A 670 -5.01 -20.95 19.67
C ARG A 670 -5.35 -21.78 18.44
N TYR A 671 -6.19 -21.27 17.53
CA TYR A 671 -6.60 -21.95 16.31
C TYR A 671 -5.71 -21.62 15.09
N GLU A 672 -4.75 -20.69 15.19
CA GLU A 672 -3.93 -20.32 14.02
C GLU A 672 -2.98 -21.43 13.59
N LYS A 673 -2.23 -21.99 14.55
CA LYS A 673 -1.27 -23.10 14.35
C LYS A 673 -0.43 -22.95 13.08
N ARG A 674 0.19 -21.77 12.93
CA ARG A 674 0.81 -21.26 11.70
C ARG A 674 1.94 -22.14 11.15
N GLY A 675 2.72 -22.78 12.02
CA GLY A 675 3.81 -23.67 11.62
C GLY A 675 4.92 -22.98 10.81
N VAL A 676 5.23 -21.71 11.08
CA VAL A 676 6.16 -20.90 10.27
C VAL A 676 7.62 -20.98 10.71
N ALA A 677 7.94 -21.71 11.78
CA ALA A 677 9.32 -21.84 12.24
C ALA A 677 10.12 -22.79 11.33
N VAL A 678 11.29 -22.33 10.87
CA VAL A 678 12.25 -23.17 10.14
C VAL A 678 12.80 -24.28 11.04
N SER A 679 13.01 -23.99 12.32
CA SER A 679 13.50 -24.92 13.33
C SER A 679 12.77 -24.70 14.65
N VAL A 680 12.52 -25.78 15.39
CA VAL A 680 11.88 -25.76 16.71
C VAL A 680 12.80 -26.41 17.75
N PRO A 681 12.75 -25.97 19.02
CA PRO A 681 13.55 -26.59 20.07
C PRO A 681 13.11 -28.03 20.32
N GLU A 682 14.06 -28.90 20.58
CA GLU A 682 13.84 -30.28 21.02
C GLU A 682 14.14 -30.39 22.51
N TRP A 683 13.29 -31.09 23.26
CA TRP A 683 13.51 -31.30 24.68
C TRP A 683 14.38 -32.52 24.94
N ILE A 684 15.55 -32.30 25.53
CA ILE A 684 16.46 -33.35 25.97
C ILE A 684 16.22 -33.61 27.45
N SER A 685 15.48 -34.68 27.75
CA SER A 685 14.97 -34.97 29.09
C SER A 685 16.09 -35.26 30.11
N SER A 686 17.20 -35.89 29.68
CA SER A 686 18.34 -36.23 30.55
C SER A 686 19.07 -35.01 31.12
N GLU A 687 19.12 -33.91 30.36
CA GLU A 687 19.83 -32.68 30.75
C GLU A 687 18.91 -31.67 31.43
N CYS A 688 17.60 -31.93 31.47
CA CYS A 688 16.62 -30.97 31.95
C CYS A 688 16.60 -30.88 33.48
N ILE A 689 17.00 -29.74 34.03
CA ILE A 689 16.95 -29.47 35.47
C ILE A 689 15.59 -28.96 35.99
N GLN A 690 14.54 -29.00 35.16
CA GLN A 690 13.16 -28.64 35.52
C GLN A 690 12.95 -27.21 36.06
N CYS A 691 13.72 -26.23 35.55
CA CYS A 691 13.71 -24.85 36.06
C CYS A 691 12.63 -23.93 35.44
N ASN A 692 11.92 -24.38 34.42
CA ASN A 692 10.91 -23.61 33.66
C ASN A 692 11.37 -22.30 32.99
N GLN A 693 12.68 -21.97 32.99
CA GLN A 693 13.18 -20.74 32.36
C GLN A 693 12.89 -20.69 30.85
N CYS A 694 12.97 -21.82 30.16
CA CYS A 694 12.64 -21.94 28.74
C CYS A 694 11.18 -21.57 28.43
N SER A 695 10.25 -21.89 29.33
CA SER A 695 8.84 -21.49 29.23
C SER A 695 8.66 -20.01 29.54
N PHE A 696 9.25 -19.55 30.63
CA PHE A 696 9.15 -18.15 31.09
C PHE A 696 9.64 -17.15 30.04
N ILE A 697 10.74 -17.47 29.34
CA ILE A 697 11.32 -16.58 28.33
C ILE A 697 10.62 -16.66 26.97
N CYS A 698 9.76 -17.67 26.74
CA CYS A 698 9.17 -17.89 25.43
C CYS A 698 8.20 -16.75 25.10
N PRO A 699 8.47 -15.92 24.06
CA PRO A 699 7.63 -14.76 23.76
C PRO A 699 6.27 -15.13 23.15
N HIS A 700 6.02 -16.42 22.87
CA HIS A 700 4.81 -16.92 22.21
C HIS A 700 4.10 -18.01 23.02
N SER A 701 4.52 -18.28 24.26
CA SER A 701 3.98 -19.39 25.08
C SER A 701 4.03 -20.77 24.37
N ALA A 702 5.00 -20.96 23.48
CA ALA A 702 5.16 -22.19 22.70
C ALA A 702 5.90 -23.31 23.45
N ILE A 703 6.37 -23.05 24.68
CA ILE A 703 7.04 -24.01 25.55
C ILE A 703 6.20 -24.20 26.80
N ILE A 704 5.66 -25.41 26.97
CA ILE A 704 4.64 -25.74 27.97
C ILE A 704 5.25 -26.73 28.96
N PRO A 705 5.54 -26.31 30.21
CA PRO A 705 5.92 -27.24 31.26
C PRO A 705 4.68 -27.98 31.73
N ILE A 706 4.74 -29.31 31.68
CA ILE A 706 3.67 -30.21 32.06
C ILE A 706 4.07 -30.87 33.37
N LEU A 707 3.13 -30.88 34.31
CA LEU A 707 3.21 -31.63 35.56
C LEU A 707 1.95 -32.51 35.62
N ALA A 708 2.12 -33.82 35.65
CA ALA A 708 1.02 -34.78 35.59
C ALA A 708 1.24 -35.95 36.53
N THR A 709 0.18 -36.54 37.05
CA THR A 709 0.22 -37.79 37.82
C THR A 709 0.29 -39.01 36.90
N ASP A 710 0.73 -40.17 37.42
CA ASP A 710 0.77 -41.41 36.63
C ASP A 710 -0.63 -41.81 36.10
N ASP A 711 -1.70 -41.47 36.81
CA ASP A 711 -3.08 -41.70 36.37
C ASP A 711 -3.48 -40.81 35.20
N GLU A 712 -3.06 -39.54 35.18
CA GLU A 712 -3.31 -38.59 34.08
C GLU A 712 -2.50 -38.95 32.82
N LEU A 713 -1.42 -39.71 32.95
CA LEU A 713 -0.61 -40.19 31.83
C LEU A 713 -1.16 -41.48 31.17
N LYS A 714 -2.28 -42.02 31.67
CA LYS A 714 -2.95 -43.17 31.04
C LYS A 714 -3.43 -42.78 29.64
N GLY A 715 -2.86 -43.43 28.61
CA GLY A 715 -3.18 -43.16 27.21
C GLY A 715 -2.36 -42.04 26.57
N ALA A 716 -1.31 -41.56 27.25
CA ALA A 716 -0.31 -40.71 26.61
C ALA A 716 0.36 -41.47 25.45
N PRO A 717 0.72 -40.80 24.33
CA PRO A 717 1.47 -41.43 23.24
C PRO A 717 2.80 -42.02 23.71
N ASP A 718 3.28 -43.05 23.03
CA ASP A 718 4.56 -43.69 23.37
C ASP A 718 5.75 -42.69 23.34
N THR A 719 5.64 -41.62 22.54
CA THR A 719 6.64 -40.53 22.43
C THR A 719 6.52 -39.46 23.51
N PHE A 720 5.53 -39.56 24.40
CA PHE A 720 5.30 -38.60 25.48
C PHE A 720 6.16 -38.92 26.71
N GLU A 721 7.47 -38.87 26.51
CA GLU A 721 8.44 -39.13 27.58
C GLU A 721 8.30 -38.12 28.73
N THR A 722 8.46 -38.59 29.96
CA THR A 722 8.44 -37.76 31.17
C THR A 722 9.58 -38.15 32.10
N VAL A 723 9.92 -37.26 33.04
CA VAL A 723 10.90 -37.52 34.11
C VAL A 723 10.27 -37.27 35.48
N PRO A 724 10.69 -37.94 36.56
CA PRO A 724 10.16 -37.67 37.89
C PRO A 724 10.33 -36.20 38.28
N ALA A 725 9.27 -35.57 38.81
CA ALA A 725 9.32 -34.16 39.16
C ALA A 725 10.27 -33.91 40.36
N VAL A 726 11.13 -32.90 40.22
CA VAL A 726 12.13 -32.51 41.23
C VAL A 726 11.52 -31.50 42.20
N GLY A 727 11.56 -31.81 43.49
CA GLY A 727 11.13 -30.92 44.57
C GLY A 727 10.17 -31.59 45.55
N LYS A 728 10.31 -31.26 46.83
CA LYS A 728 9.54 -31.94 47.90
C LYS A 728 8.02 -31.85 47.72
N ALA A 729 7.54 -30.72 47.21
CA ALA A 729 6.11 -30.48 46.97
C ALA A 729 5.57 -31.21 45.73
N LEU A 730 6.43 -31.69 44.84
CA LEU A 730 6.06 -32.30 43.56
C LEU A 730 6.21 -33.83 43.55
N LYS A 731 6.39 -34.44 44.73
CA LYS A 731 6.54 -35.89 44.85
C LYS A 731 5.26 -36.59 44.36
N GLY A 732 5.40 -37.57 43.45
CA GLY A 732 4.29 -38.30 42.85
C GLY A 732 3.80 -37.73 41.52
N TYR A 733 4.43 -36.65 41.03
CA TYR A 733 4.22 -36.13 39.69
C TYR A 733 5.38 -36.48 38.76
N GLN A 734 5.04 -36.58 37.48
CA GLN A 734 5.96 -36.58 36.34
C GLN A 734 6.03 -35.18 35.73
N PHE A 735 7.17 -34.85 35.14
CA PHE A 735 7.47 -33.57 34.53
C PHE A 735 7.89 -33.74 33.06
N ARG A 736 7.47 -32.82 32.20
CA ARG A 736 7.87 -32.74 30.79
C ARG A 736 7.91 -31.29 30.33
N ILE A 737 8.86 -30.95 29.45
CA ILE A 737 8.74 -29.74 28.63
C ILE A 737 8.15 -30.14 27.28
N GLN A 738 6.94 -29.67 27.00
CA GLN A 738 6.28 -29.88 25.72
C GLN A 738 6.44 -28.65 24.84
N VAL A 739 6.94 -28.85 23.63
CA VAL A 739 7.04 -27.81 22.61
C VAL A 739 5.78 -27.84 21.74
N ASN A 740 5.13 -26.69 21.60
CA ASN A 740 4.09 -26.47 20.61
C ASN A 740 4.74 -25.98 19.31
N ALA A 741 5.12 -26.93 18.47
CA ALA A 741 5.88 -26.66 17.26
C ALA A 741 5.16 -25.71 16.29
N LEU A 742 3.83 -25.76 16.24
CA LEU A 742 3.03 -24.95 15.30
C LEU A 742 2.84 -23.49 15.72
N ASP A 743 3.01 -23.17 17.01
CA ASP A 743 2.99 -21.77 17.49
C ASP A 743 4.40 -21.22 17.74
N CYS A 744 5.42 -22.08 17.76
CA CYS A 744 6.81 -21.67 17.85
C CYS A 744 7.20 -20.79 16.65
N GLN A 745 8.03 -19.77 16.89
CA GLN A 745 8.58 -18.89 15.85
C GLN A 745 10.08 -19.16 15.60
N GLY A 746 10.66 -20.19 16.22
CA GLY A 746 12.07 -20.55 16.02
C GLY A 746 13.09 -19.53 16.52
N CYS A 747 12.72 -18.64 17.45
CA CYS A 747 13.60 -17.55 17.90
C CYS A 747 14.88 -17.98 18.66
N GLY A 748 14.97 -19.24 19.11
CA GLY A 748 16.14 -19.75 19.85
C GLY A 748 16.25 -19.33 21.32
N ASN A 749 15.51 -18.32 21.80
CA ASN A 749 15.62 -17.79 23.17
C ASN A 749 15.57 -18.86 24.28
N CYS A 750 14.72 -19.87 24.11
CA CYS A 750 14.55 -20.95 25.09
C CYS A 750 15.76 -21.91 25.16
N VAL A 751 16.48 -22.08 24.04
CA VAL A 751 17.71 -22.87 23.97
C VAL A 751 18.87 -22.05 24.54
N ASP A 752 18.97 -20.79 24.15
CA ASP A 752 20.04 -19.87 24.58
C ASP A 752 20.11 -19.68 26.10
N ILE A 753 18.95 -19.53 26.75
CA ILE A 753 18.90 -19.33 28.21
C ILE A 753 18.98 -20.62 29.01
N CYS A 754 18.97 -21.80 28.38
CA CYS A 754 18.91 -23.06 29.10
C CYS A 754 20.15 -23.20 30.02
N PRO A 755 19.98 -23.28 31.35
CA PRO A 755 21.11 -23.25 32.28
C PRO A 755 21.79 -24.62 32.46
N ALA A 756 21.30 -25.67 31.79
CA ALA A 756 21.95 -26.97 31.77
C ALA A 756 23.31 -26.84 31.06
N LYS A 757 24.32 -27.58 31.51
CA LYS A 757 25.64 -27.54 30.88
C LYS A 757 25.55 -28.28 29.54
N ASN A 758 25.82 -27.58 28.43
CA ASN A 758 25.96 -28.17 27.10
C ASN A 758 27.04 -29.25 27.05
#